data_AF-A0AAD8ZPW5-F1
#
_entry.id   AF-A0AAD8ZPW5-F1
#
_cell.length_a   1.000
_cell.length_b   1.000
_cell.length_c   1.000
_cell.angle_alpha   90.00
_cell.angle_beta   90.00
_cell.angle_gamma   90.00
#
_symmetry.space_group_name_H-M   'P 1'
#
loop_
_entity.id
_entity.type
_entity.pdbx_description
1 polymer ?
#
loop_
_entity_poly.entity_id
_entity_poly.type
_entity_poly.pdbx_seq_one_letter_code
_entity_poly.pdbx_strand_id
1 'polypeptide(L)'
;MARPSPGLLVSVGGGMGYPPQSMARVVVWEWLNEHGRWKPYSAAACHHIENVLKSDARGTVVLGQVEPQLVPYVIDLQSMHQFRQDTGTMRPVQRNFYDPSSAPGKGVVWEWENDNGSWTPYDMELCVSIQNAYEKQHPWLDLSSLGFSYLVDFDSMAQTNRQSQRRRRIRRRMDLAYPLIAGSIPKSQSWPVGASSGTPCSCQQCLLVHSTRAASNAILASQQRRRLYGEAGGTRGPGDKTAPTVRQSSTFAGTSLWSPVVNVAGGHHNNIAVGGGGNGKVEMSDLNFPCSSALVTLSANHTLMINGQNNLNRPGTQRIVVSTSRGAIPAGRVPALPVKNLSGSGSLHPALAGMTGILMCAAGLPVCLTRAPKPILHPPPVNKSDLKPVQGVNGIRRKTNKKHLRKGKNPEDVVRRYTEKIKVAPDEDCTICMERLITSSGYEGVLSHRGIKPELVGKLGKCSHVFHLLCLVAMYNNGNKDGSLQCPTCKAIYGEKTGTQPPGKMEYHIIPHSLPGYPESKTIRIVYDIPAGMQTVEHPNPGKKFTARGFPRHCYLPDNEKGRKVLKLLIMAWDRRLIFTIGTSSTTGESDTVVWNEIHHKTEFGSNLTGHGYPDPNYLDNVLTELSAQGVGEESLKD
;
A
#
# COMPACT_ATOMS: atom_id res chain seq x y z
N MET A 1 23.57 59.91 -47.41
CA MET A 1 24.44 58.74 -47.65
C MET A 1 24.67 58.01 -46.33
N ALA A 2 25.13 56.75 -46.40
CA ALA A 2 25.70 55.94 -45.30
C ALA A 2 24.80 55.60 -44.08
N ARG A 3 24.87 54.33 -43.64
CA ARG A 3 24.57 53.92 -42.26
C ARG A 3 25.75 54.32 -41.35
N PRO A 4 25.55 54.32 -40.02
CA PRO A 4 26.55 53.65 -39.19
C PRO A 4 25.96 52.66 -38.18
N SER A 5 26.71 51.58 -37.96
CA SER A 5 26.65 50.61 -36.85
C SER A 5 27.97 49.81 -36.91
N PRO A 6 28.45 49.17 -35.82
CA PRO A 6 28.03 49.24 -34.42
C PRO A 6 29.14 49.86 -33.51
N GLY A 7 28.92 49.90 -32.19
CA GLY A 7 29.96 50.24 -31.21
C GLY A 7 29.80 49.43 -29.91
N LEU A 8 30.89 48.85 -29.41
CA LEU A 8 30.91 48.01 -28.20
C LEU A 8 32.26 48.14 -27.48
N LEU A 9 32.32 48.85 -26.35
CA LEU A 9 33.51 48.92 -25.48
C LEU A 9 33.16 48.99 -23.98
N VAL A 10 33.35 47.85 -23.30
CA VAL A 10 34.03 47.64 -22.01
C VAL A 10 33.88 48.68 -20.87
N SER A 11 32.96 48.37 -19.95
CA SER A 11 33.15 48.15 -18.49
C SER A 11 34.06 49.07 -17.63
N VAL A 12 33.40 49.80 -16.71
CA VAL A 12 33.78 50.04 -15.29
C VAL A 12 32.45 50.08 -14.49
N GLY A 13 32.30 49.65 -13.24
CA GLY A 13 33.23 49.01 -12.31
C GLY A 13 33.07 49.53 -10.86
N GLY A 14 31.95 49.20 -10.19
CA GLY A 14 31.69 49.59 -8.79
C GLY A 14 30.22 49.36 -8.41
N GLY A 15 29.94 48.56 -7.38
CA GLY A 15 28.60 48.04 -7.12
C GLY A 15 27.93 48.54 -5.84
N MET A 16 26.62 48.30 -5.75
CA MET A 16 25.89 48.03 -4.50
C MET A 16 24.83 46.96 -4.79
N GLY A 17 24.60 46.05 -3.85
CA GLY A 17 23.76 44.87 -4.07
C GLY A 17 22.29 45.09 -3.72
N TYR A 18 21.40 44.58 -4.58
CA TYR A 18 20.00 44.30 -4.23
C TYR A 18 19.78 42.78 -4.14
N PRO A 19 19.08 42.26 -3.12
CA PRO A 19 18.73 40.85 -3.05
C PRO A 19 17.69 40.47 -4.12
N PRO A 20 17.57 39.18 -4.50
CA PRO A 20 16.55 38.73 -5.45
C PRO A 20 15.14 39.06 -4.95
N GLN A 21 14.30 39.60 -5.83
CA GLN A 21 13.00 40.14 -5.48
C GLN A 21 12.06 39.08 -4.87
N SER A 22 11.43 39.45 -3.75
CA SER A 22 10.36 38.68 -3.11
C SER A 22 9.10 38.68 -3.98
N MET A 23 8.95 37.68 -4.84
CA MET A 23 7.72 37.47 -5.62
C MET A 23 6.60 36.93 -4.72
N ALA A 24 5.48 37.66 -4.64
CA ALA A 24 4.28 37.15 -3.98
C ALA A 24 3.65 35.98 -4.78
N ARG A 25 3.04 35.04 -4.07
CA ARG A 25 2.32 33.89 -4.65
C ARG A 25 1.00 33.67 -3.95
N VAL A 26 0.03 33.16 -4.71
CA VAL A 26 -1.27 32.74 -4.20
C VAL A 26 -1.20 31.25 -3.90
N VAL A 27 -1.64 30.84 -2.71
CA VAL A 27 -1.63 29.44 -2.29
C VAL A 27 -3.03 28.85 -2.40
N VAL A 28 -3.11 27.72 -3.09
CA VAL A 28 -4.31 26.89 -3.16
C VAL A 28 -3.97 25.55 -2.51
N TRP A 29 -4.77 25.14 -1.54
CA TRP A 29 -4.73 23.78 -1.03
C TRP A 29 -5.63 22.90 -1.87
N GLU A 30 -5.13 21.73 -2.23
CA GLU A 30 -5.77 20.80 -3.17
C GLU A 30 -5.79 19.39 -2.54
N TRP A 31 -6.83 18.61 -2.80
CA TRP A 31 -6.97 17.22 -2.36
C TRP A 31 -7.11 16.28 -3.55
N LEU A 32 -6.49 15.09 -3.46
CA LEU A 32 -6.52 14.11 -4.54
C LEU A 32 -7.82 13.31 -4.49
N ASN A 33 -8.60 13.34 -5.57
CA ASN A 33 -9.82 12.57 -5.68
C ASN A 33 -9.57 11.12 -6.17
N GLU A 34 -10.62 10.29 -6.08
CA GLU A 34 -10.59 8.87 -6.48
C GLU A 34 -10.29 8.65 -7.98
N HIS A 35 -10.36 9.69 -8.80
CA HIS A 35 -10.06 9.64 -10.24
C HIS A 35 -8.63 10.15 -10.54
N GLY A 36 -7.79 10.32 -9.51
CA GLY A 36 -6.41 10.79 -9.65
C GLY A 36 -6.28 12.26 -10.04
N ARG A 37 -7.31 13.09 -9.76
CA ARG A 37 -7.31 14.54 -10.04
C ARG A 37 -7.26 15.37 -8.76
N TRP A 38 -6.47 16.44 -8.80
CA TRP A 38 -6.37 17.42 -7.72
C TRP A 38 -7.56 18.39 -7.76
N LYS A 39 -8.35 18.40 -6.68
CA LYS A 39 -9.47 19.31 -6.50
C LYS A 39 -9.12 20.41 -5.50
N PRO A 40 -9.34 21.69 -5.82
CA PRO A 40 -9.12 22.76 -4.86
C PRO A 40 -10.10 22.65 -3.69
N TYR A 41 -9.62 22.95 -2.48
CA TYR A 41 -10.50 23.41 -1.40
C TYR A 41 -10.98 24.83 -1.72
N SER A 42 -12.06 25.29 -1.07
CA SER A 42 -12.49 26.68 -1.19
C SER A 42 -11.42 27.66 -0.68
N ALA A 43 -11.49 28.92 -1.10
CA ALA A 43 -10.60 29.95 -0.59
C ALA A 43 -10.72 30.11 0.94
N ALA A 44 -11.92 30.00 1.51
CA ALA A 44 -12.15 30.09 2.95
C ALA A 44 -11.45 28.94 3.70
N ALA A 45 -11.57 27.70 3.22
CA ALA A 45 -10.83 26.57 3.77
C ALA A 45 -9.32 26.74 3.61
N CYS A 46 -8.83 27.24 2.45
CA CYS A 46 -7.42 27.53 2.23
C CYS A 46 -6.85 28.57 3.22
N HIS A 47 -7.59 29.65 3.52
CA HIS A 47 -7.20 30.65 4.53
C HIS A 47 -7.08 30.04 5.93
N HIS A 48 -8.01 29.17 6.32
CA HIS A 48 -7.95 28.48 7.61
C HIS A 48 -6.78 27.49 7.68
N ILE A 49 -6.56 26.68 6.64
CA ILE A 49 -5.41 25.76 6.57
C ILE A 49 -4.08 26.54 6.66
N GLU A 50 -3.95 27.65 5.93
CA GLU A 50 -2.77 28.53 6.00
C GLU A 50 -2.58 29.17 7.38
N ASN A 51 -3.66 29.55 8.06
CA ASN A 51 -3.56 30.15 9.38
C ASN A 51 -3.19 29.13 10.47
N VAL A 52 -3.60 27.86 10.34
CA VAL A 52 -3.09 26.77 11.19
C VAL A 52 -1.64 26.42 10.83
N LEU A 53 -1.27 26.35 9.55
CA LEU A 53 0.12 26.08 9.13
C LEU A 53 1.12 27.11 9.68
N LYS A 54 0.71 28.39 9.80
CA LYS A 54 1.52 29.48 10.36
C LYS A 54 1.71 29.38 11.88
N SER A 55 0.78 28.75 12.61
CA SER A 55 0.85 28.62 14.08
C SER A 55 1.39 27.27 14.54
N ASP A 56 1.01 26.18 13.87
CA ASP A 56 1.57 24.84 14.03
C ASP A 56 1.74 24.15 12.67
N ALA A 57 2.97 24.18 12.15
CA ALA A 57 3.37 23.50 10.91
C ALA A 57 3.31 21.95 10.99
N ARG A 58 2.90 21.38 12.12
CA ARG A 58 2.68 19.93 12.35
C ARG A 58 1.27 19.64 12.90
N GLY A 59 0.39 20.64 12.89
CA GLY A 59 -0.94 20.56 13.49
C GLY A 59 -1.97 19.82 12.61
N THR A 60 -3.18 19.70 13.16
CA THR A 60 -4.34 19.14 12.45
C THR A 60 -5.40 20.22 12.23
N VAL A 61 -5.96 20.28 11.01
CA VAL A 61 -6.94 21.30 10.60
C VAL A 61 -8.32 20.67 10.48
N VAL A 62 -9.29 21.14 11.28
CA VAL A 62 -10.67 20.62 11.29
C VAL A 62 -11.52 21.46 10.34
N LEU A 63 -11.71 20.99 9.10
CA LEU A 63 -12.33 21.78 8.01
C LEU A 63 -13.79 22.17 8.33
N GLY A 64 -14.47 21.38 9.16
CA GLY A 64 -15.79 21.69 9.70
C GLY A 64 -15.92 23.01 10.48
N GLN A 65 -14.82 23.62 10.91
CA GLN A 65 -14.83 24.93 11.57
C GLN A 65 -15.13 26.09 10.60
N VAL A 66 -15.00 25.84 9.29
CA VAL A 66 -15.22 26.85 8.23
C VAL A 66 -16.39 26.48 7.34
N GLU A 67 -16.54 25.19 7.00
CA GLU A 67 -17.59 24.71 6.12
C GLU A 67 -18.35 23.52 6.72
N PRO A 68 -19.66 23.62 6.98
CA PRO A 68 -20.46 22.52 7.51
C PRO A 68 -20.41 21.24 6.66
N GLN A 69 -20.29 21.38 5.33
CA GLN A 69 -20.13 20.25 4.40
C GLN A 69 -18.79 19.50 4.56
N LEU A 70 -17.79 20.12 5.21
CA LEU A 70 -16.48 19.53 5.46
C LEU A 70 -16.29 19.02 6.91
N VAL A 71 -17.34 19.00 7.73
CA VAL A 71 -17.32 18.50 9.12
C VAL A 71 -16.64 17.14 9.33
N PRO A 72 -16.86 16.09 8.52
CA PRO A 72 -16.20 14.80 8.75
C PRO A 72 -14.72 14.77 8.33
N TYR A 73 -14.15 15.86 7.80
CA TYR A 73 -12.79 15.89 7.26
C TYR A 73 -11.81 16.69 8.13
N VAL A 74 -10.65 16.08 8.40
CA VAL A 74 -9.51 16.71 9.07
C VAL A 74 -8.27 16.56 8.20
N ILE A 75 -7.48 17.63 8.04
CA ILE A 75 -6.16 17.53 7.40
C ILE A 75 -5.10 17.39 8.49
N ASP A 76 -4.22 16.40 8.37
CA ASP A 76 -2.95 16.34 9.10
C ASP A 76 -1.85 17.01 8.26
N LEU A 77 -1.30 18.12 8.76
CA LEU A 77 -0.24 18.87 8.09
C LEU A 77 1.11 18.15 8.16
N GLN A 78 1.29 17.20 9.09
CA GLN A 78 2.51 16.40 9.17
C GLN A 78 2.55 15.31 8.09
N SER A 79 1.48 14.55 7.88
CA SER A 79 1.42 13.54 6.81
C SER A 79 1.00 14.11 5.45
N MET A 80 0.50 15.34 5.38
CA MET A 80 -0.11 15.95 4.18
C MET A 80 -1.25 15.08 3.62
N HIS A 81 -2.15 14.65 4.50
CA HIS A 81 -3.35 13.89 4.13
C HIS A 81 -4.61 14.46 4.78
N GLN A 82 -5.71 14.42 4.03
CA GLN A 82 -7.07 14.53 4.53
C GLN A 82 -7.54 13.16 5.02
N PHE A 83 -7.93 13.09 6.29
CA PHE A 83 -8.63 11.96 6.91
C PHE A 83 -10.12 12.25 7.01
N ARG A 84 -10.97 11.29 6.63
CA ARG A 84 -12.42 11.34 6.87
C ARG A 84 -12.80 10.49 8.08
N GLN A 85 -13.29 11.13 9.14
CA GLN A 85 -13.45 10.55 10.48
C GLN A 85 -14.46 9.40 10.59
N ASP A 86 -15.49 9.40 9.75
CA ASP A 86 -16.62 8.46 9.79
C ASP A 86 -16.34 7.12 9.07
N THR A 87 -15.45 7.14 8.09
CA THR A 87 -15.22 6.07 7.10
C THR A 87 -13.75 5.65 7.02
N GLY A 88 -12.86 6.37 7.71
CA GLY A 88 -11.42 6.10 7.74
C GLY A 88 -10.68 6.43 6.44
N THR A 89 -11.36 6.98 5.43
CA THR A 89 -10.75 7.23 4.11
C THR A 89 -9.68 8.31 4.19
N MET A 90 -8.50 8.00 3.66
CA MET A 90 -7.36 8.91 3.56
C MET A 90 -7.19 9.37 2.10
N ARG A 91 -7.02 10.67 1.89
CA ARG A 91 -6.71 11.27 0.58
C ARG A 91 -5.50 12.20 0.72
N PRO A 92 -4.47 12.11 -0.14
CA PRO A 92 -3.38 13.08 -0.16
C PRO A 92 -3.89 14.52 -0.31
N VAL A 93 -3.24 15.48 0.37
CA VAL A 93 -3.38 16.91 0.10
C VAL A 93 -2.06 17.51 -0.37
N GLN A 94 -2.13 18.56 -1.18
CA GLN A 94 -0.97 19.35 -1.57
C GLN A 94 -1.23 20.85 -1.41
N ARG A 95 -0.13 21.60 -1.33
CA ARG A 95 -0.10 23.06 -1.21
C ARG A 95 0.56 23.62 -2.46
N ASN A 96 -0.24 24.13 -3.39
CA ASN A 96 0.19 24.54 -4.72
C ASN A 96 0.23 26.07 -4.85
N PHE A 97 1.10 26.58 -5.74
CA PHE A 97 1.47 28.00 -5.80
C PHE A 97 1.18 28.61 -7.18
N TYR A 98 0.26 29.57 -7.19
CA TYR A 98 -0.22 30.25 -8.39
C TYR A 98 0.23 31.72 -8.43
N ASP A 99 0.09 32.34 -9.59
CA ASP A 99 0.45 33.74 -9.79
C ASP A 99 -0.63 34.69 -9.24
N PRO A 100 -0.29 35.81 -8.59
CA PRO A 100 -1.28 36.80 -8.12
C PRO A 100 -2.21 37.34 -9.21
N SER A 101 -1.77 37.36 -10.47
CA SER A 101 -2.59 37.78 -11.62
C SER A 101 -3.56 36.71 -12.14
N SER A 102 -3.48 35.47 -11.64
CA SER A 102 -4.29 34.33 -12.10
C SER A 102 -5.65 34.23 -11.41
N ALA A 103 -6.51 33.33 -11.89
CA ALA A 103 -7.88 33.11 -11.38
C ALA A 103 -8.00 33.05 -9.84
N PRO A 104 -7.24 32.22 -9.09
CA PRO A 104 -7.33 32.17 -7.63
C PRO A 104 -6.90 33.47 -6.93
N GLY A 105 -5.96 34.23 -7.52
CA GLY A 105 -5.56 35.55 -7.00
C GLY A 105 -6.61 36.63 -7.20
N LYS A 106 -7.33 36.56 -8.32
CA LYS A 106 -8.48 37.42 -8.65
C LYS A 106 -9.79 37.01 -7.94
N GLY A 107 -9.80 35.95 -7.14
CA GLY A 107 -11.02 35.39 -6.54
C GLY A 107 -12.01 34.86 -7.58
N VAL A 108 -11.54 34.40 -8.75
CA VAL A 108 -12.41 33.87 -9.81
C VAL A 108 -12.44 32.35 -9.74
N VAL A 109 -13.64 31.79 -9.62
CA VAL A 109 -13.89 30.35 -9.69
C VAL A 109 -14.71 30.04 -10.93
N TRP A 110 -14.26 29.08 -11.74
CA TRP A 110 -15.05 28.53 -12.83
C TRP A 110 -15.71 27.22 -12.39
N GLU A 111 -16.99 27.09 -12.68
CA GLU A 111 -17.82 25.96 -12.25
C GLU A 111 -18.63 25.41 -13.42
N TRP A 112 -18.97 24.13 -13.37
CA TRP A 112 -19.82 23.46 -14.35
C TRP A 112 -20.98 22.72 -13.67
N GLU A 113 -22.08 22.56 -14.39
CA GLU A 113 -23.33 22.01 -13.86
C GLU A 113 -23.36 20.48 -13.99
N ASN A 114 -23.61 19.80 -12.87
CA ASN A 114 -23.85 18.36 -12.80
C ASN A 114 -25.25 17.99 -13.31
N ASP A 115 -25.43 16.70 -13.58
CA ASP A 115 -26.72 16.12 -14.01
C ASP A 115 -27.84 16.24 -12.97
N ASN A 116 -27.50 16.58 -11.72
CA ASN A 116 -28.43 16.85 -10.62
C ASN A 116 -28.61 18.37 -10.34
N GLY A 117 -28.18 19.25 -11.24
CA GLY A 117 -28.28 20.72 -11.10
C GLY A 117 -27.30 21.36 -10.11
N SER A 118 -26.47 20.58 -9.42
CA SER A 118 -25.42 21.12 -8.55
C SER A 118 -24.22 21.65 -9.35
N TRP A 119 -23.54 22.68 -8.84
CA TRP A 119 -22.40 23.29 -9.50
C TRP A 119 -21.09 22.79 -8.89
N THR A 120 -20.17 22.31 -9.72
CA THR A 120 -18.87 21.77 -9.31
C THR A 120 -17.72 22.62 -9.86
N PRO A 121 -16.73 23.01 -9.04
CA PRO A 121 -15.56 23.73 -9.52
C PRO A 121 -14.70 22.85 -10.44
N TYR A 122 -14.14 23.49 -11.47
CA TYR A 122 -13.06 22.91 -12.25
C TYR A 122 -11.78 22.75 -11.39
N ASP A 123 -10.89 21.88 -11.87
CA ASP A 123 -9.54 21.71 -11.30
C ASP A 123 -8.79 23.05 -11.46
N MET A 124 -7.90 23.42 -10.53
CA MET A 124 -7.43 24.81 -10.46
C MET A 124 -6.62 25.26 -11.69
N GLU A 125 -5.83 24.36 -12.29
CA GLU A 125 -5.15 24.61 -13.59
C GLU A 125 -6.14 24.91 -14.73
N LEU A 126 -7.32 24.29 -14.71
CA LEU A 126 -8.39 24.57 -15.67
C LEU A 126 -9.06 25.91 -15.36
N CYS A 127 -9.34 26.25 -14.09
CA CYS A 127 -9.83 27.58 -13.72
C CYS A 127 -8.91 28.70 -14.21
N VAL A 128 -7.59 28.53 -14.08
CA VAL A 128 -6.58 29.47 -14.60
C VAL A 128 -6.61 29.53 -16.13
N SER A 129 -6.67 28.38 -16.81
CA SER A 129 -6.66 28.30 -18.28
C SER A 129 -7.92 28.87 -18.92
N ILE A 130 -9.09 28.55 -18.36
CA ILE A 130 -10.40 29.06 -18.79
C ILE A 130 -10.47 30.58 -18.57
N GLN A 131 -10.04 31.09 -17.41
CA GLN A 131 -10.02 32.54 -17.15
C GLN A 131 -9.05 33.30 -18.07
N ASN A 132 -7.88 32.74 -18.37
CA ASN A 132 -6.89 33.31 -19.29
C ASN A 132 -7.43 33.37 -20.73
N ALA A 133 -8.18 32.36 -21.18
CA ALA A 133 -8.81 32.38 -22.49
C ALA A 133 -9.99 33.37 -22.57
N TYR A 134 -10.82 33.44 -21.52
CA TYR A 134 -11.93 34.38 -21.40
C TYR A 134 -11.45 35.84 -21.35
N GLU A 135 -10.40 36.15 -20.58
CA GLU A 135 -9.79 37.49 -20.54
C GLU A 135 -9.18 37.93 -21.88
N LYS A 136 -8.83 36.99 -22.75
CA LYS A 136 -8.35 37.22 -24.13
C LYS A 136 -9.46 37.25 -25.17
N GLN A 137 -10.73 37.13 -24.78
CA GLN A 137 -11.88 37.10 -25.69
C GLN A 137 -11.78 36.02 -26.78
N HIS A 138 -11.18 34.86 -26.45
CA HIS A 138 -11.30 33.69 -27.32
C HIS A 138 -12.74 33.15 -27.28
N PRO A 139 -13.35 32.75 -28.42
CA PRO A 139 -14.73 32.23 -28.45
C PRO A 139 -14.84 30.83 -27.83
N TRP A 140 -13.77 30.03 -27.87
CA TRP A 140 -13.71 28.69 -27.31
C TRP A 140 -12.31 28.33 -26.79
N LEU A 141 -12.22 27.27 -25.99
CA LEU A 141 -10.99 26.68 -25.47
C LEU A 141 -11.10 25.15 -25.43
N ASP A 142 -10.19 24.44 -26.08
CA ASP A 142 -10.09 22.98 -25.99
C ASP A 142 -9.16 22.56 -24.84
N LEU A 143 -9.69 21.82 -23.87
CA LEU A 143 -8.97 21.34 -22.69
C LEU A 143 -8.26 19.99 -22.93
N SER A 144 -8.33 19.43 -24.14
CA SER A 144 -7.69 18.14 -24.50
C SER A 144 -6.17 18.18 -24.34
N SER A 145 -5.55 19.34 -24.54
CA SER A 145 -4.12 19.61 -24.29
C SER A 145 -3.72 19.46 -22.81
N LEU A 146 -4.68 19.64 -21.89
CA LEU A 146 -4.53 19.46 -20.44
C LEU A 146 -5.03 18.08 -19.96
N GLY A 147 -5.35 17.18 -20.90
CA GLY A 147 -5.81 15.82 -20.59
C GLY A 147 -7.29 15.70 -20.22
N PHE A 148 -8.15 16.63 -20.66
CA PHE A 148 -9.60 16.58 -20.44
C PHE A 148 -10.35 16.71 -21.78
N SER A 149 -11.24 15.78 -22.12
CA SER A 149 -11.93 15.74 -23.42
C SER A 149 -13.06 16.79 -23.59
N TYR A 150 -12.92 17.98 -23.01
CA TYR A 150 -13.93 19.04 -23.02
C TYR A 150 -13.53 20.20 -23.92
N LEU A 151 -14.42 20.59 -24.83
CA LEU A 151 -14.40 21.87 -25.51
C LEU A 151 -15.26 22.85 -24.71
N VAL A 152 -14.68 23.93 -24.21
CA VAL A 152 -15.38 25.06 -23.60
C VAL A 152 -15.74 26.06 -24.68
N ASP A 153 -17.00 26.49 -24.70
CA ASP A 153 -17.57 27.53 -25.55
C ASP A 153 -18.01 28.67 -24.64
N PHE A 154 -17.47 29.87 -24.90
CA PHE A 154 -17.70 31.07 -24.08
C PHE A 154 -18.90 31.89 -24.55
N ASP A 155 -19.23 31.87 -25.84
CA ASP A 155 -20.39 32.55 -26.40
C ASP A 155 -21.70 31.90 -25.91
N SER A 156 -21.70 30.56 -25.83
CA SER A 156 -22.86 29.78 -25.35
C SER A 156 -22.75 29.30 -23.89
N MET A 157 -21.69 29.72 -23.18
CA MET A 157 -21.40 29.40 -21.77
C MET A 157 -21.62 27.91 -21.43
N ALA A 158 -21.01 27.03 -22.21
CA ALA A 158 -21.15 25.58 -22.06
C ALA A 158 -19.82 24.83 -22.29
N GLN A 159 -19.67 23.68 -21.64
CA GLN A 159 -18.69 22.67 -22.01
C GLN A 159 -19.36 21.56 -22.82
N THR A 160 -18.67 21.01 -23.81
CA THR A 160 -19.10 19.84 -24.60
C THR A 160 -18.02 18.77 -24.54
N ASN A 161 -18.37 17.56 -24.10
CA ASN A 161 -17.44 16.44 -24.10
C ASN A 161 -17.26 15.92 -25.55
N ARG A 162 -16.06 16.04 -26.10
CA ARG A 162 -15.72 15.63 -27.47
C ARG A 162 -15.92 14.13 -27.74
N GLN A 163 -15.89 13.28 -26.70
CA GLN A 163 -16.09 11.83 -26.83
C GLN A 163 -17.57 11.43 -26.83
N SER A 164 -18.38 12.00 -25.94
CA SER A 164 -19.79 11.61 -25.76
C SER A 164 -20.80 12.62 -26.31
N GLN A 165 -20.33 13.72 -26.91
CA GLN A 165 -21.10 14.89 -27.38
C GLN A 165 -22.02 15.52 -26.31
N ARG A 166 -21.83 15.17 -25.04
CA ARG A 166 -22.66 15.65 -23.94
C ARG A 166 -22.27 17.08 -23.56
N ARG A 167 -23.23 18.00 -23.67
CA ARG A 167 -23.10 19.42 -23.33
C ARG A 167 -23.65 19.71 -21.92
N ARG A 168 -22.96 20.54 -21.14
CA ARG A 168 -23.33 20.98 -19.78
C ARG A 168 -23.03 22.48 -19.64
N ARG A 169 -23.83 23.22 -18.87
CA ARG A 169 -23.60 24.67 -18.64
C ARG A 169 -22.36 24.91 -17.80
N ILE A 170 -21.72 26.06 -18.01
CA ILE A 170 -20.60 26.56 -17.18
C ILE A 170 -20.92 27.95 -16.66
N ARG A 171 -20.27 28.36 -15.56
CA ARG A 171 -20.37 29.73 -15.03
C ARG A 171 -19.04 30.21 -14.46
N ARG A 172 -18.84 31.53 -14.55
CA ARG A 172 -17.79 32.27 -13.87
C ARG A 172 -18.39 32.89 -12.61
N ARG A 173 -17.84 32.56 -11.44
CA ARG A 173 -18.28 33.10 -10.14
C ARG A 173 -17.15 33.89 -9.50
N MET A 174 -17.50 35.01 -8.87
CA MET A 174 -16.59 35.73 -7.98
C MET A 174 -16.72 35.15 -6.57
N ASP A 175 -15.59 34.96 -5.90
CA ASP A 175 -15.45 34.35 -4.58
C ASP A 175 -14.36 35.09 -3.78
N LEU A 176 -14.12 34.69 -2.54
CA LEU A 176 -12.96 35.13 -1.76
C LEU A 176 -11.65 34.80 -2.52
N ALA A 177 -10.73 35.77 -2.57
CA ALA A 177 -9.40 35.55 -3.11
C ALA A 177 -8.60 34.57 -2.23
N TYR A 178 -7.87 33.65 -2.87
CA TYR A 178 -7.08 32.64 -2.16
C TYR A 178 -5.87 33.28 -1.43
N PRO A 179 -5.34 32.64 -0.36
CA PRO A 179 -4.27 33.19 0.46
C PRO A 179 -3.05 33.70 -0.32
N LEU A 180 -2.76 35.00 -0.20
CA LEU A 180 -1.55 35.61 -0.74
C LEU A 180 -0.40 35.53 0.28
N ILE A 181 0.80 35.15 -0.18
CA ILE A 181 2.02 35.08 0.63
C ILE A 181 3.15 35.81 -0.09
N ALA A 182 3.88 36.65 0.64
CA ALA A 182 5.10 37.31 0.18
C ALA A 182 6.31 36.83 0.99
N GLY A 183 7.47 36.69 0.35
CA GLY A 183 8.72 36.28 0.97
C GLY A 183 9.62 35.43 0.07
N SER A 184 10.73 34.95 0.62
CA SER A 184 11.66 34.04 -0.04
C SER A 184 11.09 32.61 -0.10
N ILE A 185 10.42 32.29 -1.20
CA ILE A 185 9.83 30.97 -1.46
C ILE A 185 10.95 29.90 -1.50
N PRO A 186 10.96 28.91 -0.59
CA PRO A 186 11.79 27.71 -0.80
C PRO A 186 11.26 26.98 -2.04
N LYS A 187 12.15 26.71 -3.01
CA LYS A 187 11.81 26.10 -4.31
C LYS A 187 10.82 24.94 -4.17
N SER A 188 9.84 24.90 -5.08
CA SER A 188 8.73 23.93 -5.19
C SER A 188 8.94 22.66 -4.35
N GLN A 189 8.27 22.62 -3.20
CA GLN A 189 8.59 21.77 -2.04
C GLN A 189 8.25 20.28 -2.19
N SER A 190 8.72 19.65 -3.26
CA SER A 190 8.76 18.20 -3.45
C SER A 190 9.88 17.57 -2.61
N TRP A 191 9.77 17.62 -1.28
CA TRP A 191 10.83 17.17 -0.37
C TRP A 191 10.86 15.66 -0.15
N PRO A 192 12.01 15.04 -0.43
CA PRO A 192 12.64 14.13 0.51
C PRO A 192 13.53 14.93 1.49
N VAL A 193 13.22 14.83 2.79
CA VAL A 193 14.13 15.12 3.93
C VAL A 193 14.68 16.55 4.04
N GLY A 194 14.24 17.29 5.06
CA GLY A 194 14.82 18.59 5.40
C GLY A 194 16.28 18.49 5.86
N ALA A 195 17.13 19.35 5.30
CA ALA A 195 18.44 19.70 5.84
C ALA A 195 18.35 21.12 6.42
N SER A 196 18.08 21.23 7.73
CA SER A 196 18.13 22.51 8.45
C SER A 196 19.58 22.82 8.85
N SER A 197 19.93 24.11 8.85
CA SER A 197 21.27 24.62 9.15
C SER A 197 21.56 24.68 10.66
N GLY A 198 21.31 23.57 11.37
CA GLY A 198 21.72 23.37 12.75
C GLY A 198 23.09 22.70 12.83
N THR A 199 23.83 22.94 13.91
CA THR A 199 25.02 22.16 14.24
C THR A 199 24.67 20.67 14.40
N PRO A 200 25.45 19.74 13.83
CA PRO A 200 25.09 18.32 13.83
C PRO A 200 25.18 17.72 15.23
N CYS A 201 24.28 16.79 15.55
CA CYS A 201 24.35 16.05 16.82
C CYS A 201 25.62 15.21 16.86
N SER A 202 26.49 15.49 17.84
CA SER A 202 27.71 14.71 18.15
C SER A 202 27.43 13.33 18.75
N CYS A 203 26.15 12.96 18.92
CA CYS A 203 25.73 11.68 19.42
C CYS A 203 26.08 10.51 18.47
N GLN A 204 26.59 9.40 19.02
CA GLN A 204 27.10 8.25 18.24
C GLN A 204 26.09 7.67 17.23
N GLN A 205 24.79 7.60 17.57
CA GLN A 205 23.74 7.18 16.63
C GLN A 205 23.72 8.03 15.36
N CYS A 206 23.88 9.36 15.46
CA CYS A 206 23.84 10.24 14.30
C CYS A 206 25.11 10.12 13.45
N LEU A 207 26.29 9.94 14.05
CA LEU A 207 27.53 9.69 13.31
C LEU A 207 27.46 8.40 12.46
N LEU A 208 26.80 7.35 12.96
CA LEU A 208 26.52 6.12 12.20
C LEU A 208 25.51 6.32 11.05
N VAL A 209 24.50 7.17 11.23
CA VAL A 209 23.52 7.50 10.17
C VAL A 209 24.12 8.43 9.11
N HIS A 210 24.98 9.39 9.50
CA HIS A 210 25.65 10.27 8.55
C HIS A 210 26.70 9.54 7.69
N SER A 211 27.45 8.60 8.27
CA SER A 211 28.43 7.79 7.52
C SER A 211 27.78 6.82 6.53
N THR A 212 26.69 6.14 6.91
CA THR A 212 25.92 5.28 5.98
C THR A 212 25.20 6.08 4.89
N ARG A 213 24.71 7.29 5.20
CA ARG A 213 24.16 8.23 4.19
C ARG A 213 25.24 8.76 3.24
N ALA A 214 26.45 9.05 3.73
CA ALA A 214 27.58 9.46 2.90
C ALA A 214 28.00 8.35 1.92
N ALA A 215 28.12 7.11 2.39
CA ALA A 215 28.42 5.95 1.54
C ALA A 215 27.35 5.75 0.43
N SER A 216 26.07 5.87 0.80
CA SER A 216 24.95 5.77 -0.15
C SER A 216 25.00 6.86 -1.23
N ASN A 217 25.29 8.10 -0.84
CA ASN A 217 25.40 9.23 -1.78
C ASN A 217 26.62 9.09 -2.71
N ALA A 218 27.75 8.58 -2.21
CA ALA A 218 28.92 8.27 -3.05
C ALA A 218 28.62 7.19 -4.10
N ILE A 219 27.84 6.16 -3.72
CA ILE A 219 27.38 5.13 -4.65
C ILE A 219 26.48 5.73 -5.74
N LEU A 220 25.48 6.55 -5.39
CA LEU A 220 24.62 7.25 -6.36
C LEU A 220 25.42 8.14 -7.31
N ALA A 221 26.36 8.94 -6.79
CA ALA A 221 27.23 9.80 -7.60
C ALA A 221 28.09 8.97 -8.59
N SER A 222 28.57 7.79 -8.19
CA SER A 222 29.31 6.87 -9.08
C SER A 222 28.45 6.22 -10.18
N GLN A 223 27.13 6.19 -10.00
CA GLN A 223 26.18 5.67 -10.99
C GLN A 223 25.71 6.78 -11.94
N GLN A 224 25.45 7.98 -11.43
CA GLN A 224 25.14 9.16 -12.25
C GLN A 224 26.31 9.53 -13.18
N ARG A 225 27.55 9.52 -12.67
CA ARG A 225 28.76 9.77 -13.49
C ARG A 225 29.00 8.71 -14.57
N ARG A 226 28.37 7.53 -14.46
CA ARG A 226 28.35 6.47 -15.50
C ARG A 226 27.20 6.60 -16.50
N ARG A 227 26.15 7.39 -16.22
CA ARG A 227 25.05 7.65 -17.18
C ARG A 227 25.33 8.83 -18.12
N LEU A 228 26.16 9.79 -17.71
CA LEU A 228 26.48 10.99 -18.49
C LEU A 228 27.51 10.79 -19.62
N TYR A 229 27.98 9.56 -19.85
CA TYR A 229 28.94 9.19 -20.89
C TYR A 229 28.39 8.12 -21.85
N GLY A 230 27.06 8.00 -21.95
CA GLY A 230 26.43 6.79 -22.50
C GLY A 230 25.18 6.98 -23.35
N GLU A 231 24.97 8.12 -24.03
CA GLU A 231 24.10 8.19 -25.23
C GLU A 231 24.27 9.51 -26.01
N ALA A 232 25.05 9.46 -27.10
CA ALA A 232 25.04 10.41 -28.21
C ALA A 232 25.61 9.67 -29.44
N GLY A 233 24.87 9.60 -30.55
CA GLY A 233 25.23 8.79 -31.72
C GLY A 233 25.56 9.63 -32.95
N GLY A 234 26.54 9.19 -33.76
CA GLY A 234 26.85 9.82 -35.05
C GLY A 234 28.05 9.22 -35.77
N THR A 235 27.77 8.55 -36.90
CA THR A 235 28.64 8.31 -38.08
C THR A 235 30.05 7.69 -37.94
N ARG A 236 30.56 7.12 -39.05
CA ARG A 236 31.90 6.49 -39.17
C ARG A 236 32.84 7.37 -40.00
N GLY A 237 34.10 7.46 -39.59
CA GLY A 237 35.23 7.98 -40.37
C GLY A 237 36.56 7.71 -39.63
N PRO A 238 37.63 7.21 -40.27
CA PRO A 238 38.85 6.79 -39.57
C PRO A 238 39.91 7.91 -39.50
N GLY A 239 40.60 8.07 -38.36
CA GLY A 239 41.66 9.09 -38.21
C GLY A 239 42.40 9.11 -36.86
N ASP A 240 43.43 8.27 -36.76
CA ASP A 240 44.62 8.37 -35.87
C ASP A 240 44.47 8.42 -34.32
N LYS A 241 45.63 8.52 -33.64
CA LYS A 241 45.86 8.20 -32.22
C LYS A 241 46.31 9.43 -31.41
N THR A 242 45.91 9.53 -30.14
CA THR A 242 46.80 9.84 -28.99
C THR A 242 46.06 9.78 -27.63
N ALA A 243 46.78 9.37 -26.60
CA ALA A 243 46.58 9.69 -25.17
C ALA A 243 47.84 10.50 -24.72
N PRO A 244 48.05 11.00 -23.46
CA PRO A 244 47.76 10.29 -22.20
C PRO A 244 47.55 11.10 -20.86
N THR A 245 47.28 10.35 -19.77
CA THR A 245 47.77 10.50 -18.36
C THR A 245 47.45 11.68 -17.39
N VAL A 246 46.97 11.29 -16.18
CA VAL A 246 47.47 11.67 -14.80
C VAL A 246 47.09 13.08 -14.26
N ARG A 247 46.69 13.32 -12.99
CA ARG A 247 47.19 12.87 -11.65
C ARG A 247 46.11 12.43 -10.62
N GLN A 248 46.54 11.69 -9.60
CA GLN A 248 45.90 11.57 -8.27
C GLN A 248 46.95 11.66 -7.16
N SER A 249 46.61 12.27 -6.01
CA SER A 249 47.44 12.40 -4.79
C SER A 249 46.55 12.90 -3.62
N SER A 250 46.81 12.67 -2.32
CA SER A 250 47.27 11.47 -1.58
C SER A 250 47.43 11.83 -0.08
N THR A 251 46.81 11.10 0.86
CA THR A 251 47.18 11.13 2.29
C THR A 251 46.98 9.74 2.94
N PHE A 252 47.87 9.40 3.88
CA PHE A 252 48.04 8.10 4.57
C PHE A 252 47.52 8.19 6.03
N ALA A 253 47.36 7.18 6.89
CA ALA A 253 47.82 5.78 7.00
C ALA A 253 46.66 4.86 7.49
N GLY A 254 46.72 3.52 7.64
CA GLY A 254 47.78 2.49 7.69
C GLY A 254 47.62 1.69 9.00
N THR A 255 47.31 0.39 9.03
CA THR A 255 48.11 -0.81 8.71
C THR A 255 47.18 -1.99 8.31
N SER A 256 47.45 -2.85 7.32
CA SER A 256 48.39 -4.00 7.25
C SER A 256 48.21 -5.01 8.42
N LEU A 257 48.19 -6.35 8.23
CA LEU A 257 48.55 -7.27 7.13
C LEU A 257 47.40 -8.32 6.93
N TRP A 258 47.33 -9.29 6.00
CA TRP A 258 48.20 -9.75 4.88
C TRP A 258 47.39 -10.56 3.83
N SER A 259 48.06 -11.12 2.81
CA SER A 259 47.65 -12.26 1.95
C SER A 259 48.94 -12.79 1.27
N PRO A 260 48.92 -13.99 0.65
CA PRO A 260 49.48 -14.04 -0.71
C PRO A 260 48.77 -14.97 -1.71
N VAL A 261 49.18 -14.83 -2.98
CA VAL A 261 48.77 -15.52 -4.20
C VAL A 261 50.03 -15.59 -5.10
N VAL A 262 50.22 -16.49 -6.07
CA VAL A 262 49.33 -17.42 -6.81
C VAL A 262 50.06 -18.78 -6.97
N ASN A 263 49.40 -19.81 -7.53
CA ASN A 263 49.88 -20.41 -8.78
C ASN A 263 48.87 -21.35 -9.48
N VAL A 264 49.09 -21.56 -10.79
CA VAL A 264 48.26 -22.36 -11.72
C VAL A 264 49.19 -23.18 -12.61
N ALA A 265 48.98 -24.50 -12.74
CA ALA A 265 49.18 -25.29 -13.97
C ALA A 265 48.96 -26.82 -13.75
N GLY A 266 48.38 -27.50 -14.76
CA GLY A 266 48.46 -28.95 -14.96
C GLY A 266 47.54 -29.85 -14.11
N GLY A 267 46.84 -30.82 -14.72
CA GLY A 267 46.00 -31.77 -13.96
C GLY A 267 44.79 -32.39 -14.70
N HIS A 268 44.98 -32.78 -15.95
CA HIS A 268 44.07 -33.50 -16.86
C HIS A 268 43.02 -34.51 -16.29
N HIS A 269 41.92 -34.66 -17.07
CA HIS A 269 40.98 -35.80 -17.18
C HIS A 269 39.73 -35.95 -16.28
N ASN A 270 38.59 -35.50 -16.83
CA ASN A 270 37.43 -36.31 -17.27
C ASN A 270 36.70 -37.31 -16.32
N ASN A 271 35.36 -37.11 -16.25
CA ASN A 271 34.30 -38.14 -16.40
C ASN A 271 34.15 -39.23 -15.31
N ILE A 272 32.99 -39.80 -14.99
CA ILE A 272 31.52 -39.58 -15.10
C ILE A 272 30.89 -40.88 -14.49
N ALA A 273 29.56 -40.94 -14.35
CA ALA A 273 28.78 -42.07 -13.81
C ALA A 273 28.81 -42.20 -12.26
N VAL A 274 27.70 -42.32 -11.52
CA VAL A 274 26.36 -42.96 -11.68
C VAL A 274 26.32 -44.39 -11.13
N GLY A 275 25.56 -44.56 -10.05
CA GLY A 275 25.23 -45.82 -9.37
C GLY A 275 24.78 -45.56 -7.92
N GLY A 276 23.79 -46.24 -7.34
CA GLY A 276 22.95 -47.25 -8.00
C GLY A 276 22.06 -48.13 -7.09
N GLY A 277 21.33 -47.58 -6.11
CA GLY A 277 20.31 -48.31 -5.34
C GLY A 277 20.84 -49.30 -4.27
N GLY A 278 19.92 -50.01 -3.60
CA GLY A 278 20.24 -51.12 -2.68
C GLY A 278 19.58 -51.03 -1.30
N ASN A 279 18.61 -51.92 -1.02
CA ASN A 279 17.97 -52.07 0.30
C ASN A 279 18.91 -52.68 1.36
N GLY A 280 18.63 -52.41 2.64
CA GLY A 280 19.14 -53.19 3.77
C GLY A 280 18.37 -52.92 5.06
N LYS A 281 17.53 -53.88 5.51
CA LYS A 281 16.85 -53.88 6.82
C LYS A 281 17.32 -55.11 7.60
N VAL A 282 17.99 -54.91 8.73
CA VAL A 282 18.32 -55.95 9.71
C VAL A 282 18.18 -55.37 11.12
N GLU A 283 17.66 -56.16 12.06
CA GLU A 283 17.52 -55.83 13.48
C GLU A 283 18.62 -56.55 14.28
N MET A 284 19.08 -55.96 15.40
CA MET A 284 19.74 -56.70 16.47
C MET A 284 19.57 -55.97 17.81
N SER A 285 19.57 -56.71 18.92
CA SER A 285 19.08 -56.26 20.23
C SER A 285 20.05 -56.51 21.39
N ASP A 286 19.68 -55.93 22.55
CA ASP A 286 20.07 -56.29 23.93
C ASP A 286 21.54 -56.09 24.40
N LEU A 287 21.71 -55.31 25.47
CA LEU A 287 21.91 -55.85 26.83
C LEU A 287 22.03 -54.74 27.92
N ASN A 288 21.24 -54.89 28.99
CA ASN A 288 21.49 -54.73 30.45
C ASN A 288 22.79 -54.04 30.99
N PHE A 289 22.86 -53.46 32.21
CA PHE A 289 22.01 -53.59 33.42
C PHE A 289 22.07 -52.30 34.35
N PRO A 290 21.72 -52.25 35.68
CA PRO A 290 20.94 -51.11 36.22
C PRO A 290 21.55 -50.35 37.43
N CYS A 291 20.82 -49.36 37.98
CA CYS A 291 20.46 -49.32 39.41
C CYS A 291 19.22 -48.42 39.68
N SER A 292 18.58 -48.55 40.85
CA SER A 292 17.24 -47.98 41.17
C SER A 292 17.14 -47.37 42.58
N SER A 293 16.13 -46.54 42.85
CA SER A 293 15.70 -46.10 44.20
C SER A 293 14.27 -45.52 44.23
N ALA A 294 13.61 -45.54 45.40
CA ALA A 294 12.15 -45.36 45.59
C ALA A 294 11.80 -44.78 46.98
N LEU A 295 10.57 -44.37 47.33
CA LEU A 295 9.30 -44.37 46.58
C LEU A 295 8.73 -42.93 46.38
N VAL A 296 7.67 -42.34 46.96
CA VAL A 296 6.54 -42.72 47.86
C VAL A 296 5.32 -41.84 47.47
N THR A 297 4.08 -42.29 47.72
CA THR A 297 2.80 -41.63 47.29
C THR A 297 2.05 -40.96 48.45
N LEU A 298 1.25 -39.90 48.21
CA LEU A 298 -0.17 -39.76 48.64
C LEU A 298 -0.81 -38.39 48.27
N SER A 299 -2.13 -38.25 48.46
CA SER A 299 -2.96 -37.09 48.05
C SER A 299 -4.14 -36.85 49.00
N ALA A 300 -4.63 -35.60 49.12
CA ALA A 300 -5.94 -35.26 49.72
C ALA A 300 -6.44 -33.84 49.30
N ASN A 301 -7.75 -33.61 49.37
CA ASN A 301 -8.44 -32.33 49.10
C ASN A 301 -8.89 -31.64 50.41
N HIS A 302 -9.40 -30.40 50.36
CA HIS A 302 -10.67 -29.99 51.01
C HIS A 302 -11.13 -28.57 50.60
N THR A 303 -12.33 -28.12 51.05
CA THR A 303 -13.07 -26.92 50.58
C THR A 303 -14.09 -26.45 51.65
N LEU A 304 -14.80 -25.32 51.44
CA LEU A 304 -15.96 -24.75 52.22
C LEU A 304 -15.56 -23.81 53.41
N MET A 305 -16.32 -22.82 53.91
CA MET A 305 -17.59 -22.12 53.50
C MET A 305 -17.77 -20.70 54.16
N ILE A 306 -18.98 -20.11 54.12
CA ILE A 306 -19.35 -18.68 54.32
C ILE A 306 -19.97 -18.31 55.71
N ASN A 307 -19.76 -17.06 56.20
CA ASN A 307 -20.72 -16.16 56.92
C ASN A 307 -20.05 -14.80 57.31
N GLY A 308 -20.71 -13.64 57.53
CA GLY A 308 -22.09 -13.17 57.25
C GLY A 308 -22.47 -11.86 58.02
N GLN A 309 -23.29 -10.96 57.43
CA GLN A 309 -24.15 -9.90 58.08
C GLN A 309 -23.45 -8.75 58.90
N ASN A 310 -24.05 -7.57 59.26
CA ASN A 310 -25.09 -6.68 58.68
C ASN A 310 -25.05 -5.24 59.28
N ASN A 311 -25.49 -4.22 58.50
CA ASN A 311 -26.22 -2.96 58.85
C ASN A 311 -25.71 -1.83 59.82
N LEU A 312 -25.65 -0.61 59.23
CA LEU A 312 -26.24 0.69 59.65
C LEU A 312 -25.94 1.35 61.03
N ASN A 313 -25.33 2.57 61.02
CA ASN A 313 -26.03 3.85 61.31
C ASN A 313 -25.17 5.15 61.19
N ARG A 314 -25.84 6.31 61.27
CA ARG A 314 -25.36 7.73 61.28
C ARG A 314 -26.30 8.52 62.24
N PRO A 315 -26.09 9.80 62.65
CA PRO A 315 -24.95 10.71 62.49
C PRO A 315 -24.46 11.38 63.81
N GLY A 316 -23.39 12.18 63.73
CA GLY A 316 -22.94 13.06 64.82
C GLY A 316 -21.86 14.07 64.36
N THR A 317 -21.82 15.27 64.95
CA THR A 317 -21.02 16.41 64.48
C THR A 317 -20.01 16.86 65.53
N GLN A 318 -18.73 17.08 65.16
CA GLN A 318 -17.91 18.23 65.65
C GLN A 318 -16.56 18.39 64.91
N ARG A 319 -15.72 19.33 65.37
CA ARG A 319 -14.65 20.02 64.63
C ARG A 319 -13.22 19.45 64.84
N ILE A 320 -12.38 19.62 63.82
CA ILE A 320 -10.94 20.08 63.79
C ILE A 320 -10.18 19.94 65.14
N VAL A 321 -8.99 19.34 65.28
CA VAL A 321 -7.74 19.42 64.47
C VAL A 321 -6.87 18.15 64.65
N VAL A 322 -5.94 17.84 63.72
CA VAL A 322 -4.50 17.53 63.96
C VAL A 322 -3.85 16.79 62.76
N SER A 323 -2.60 17.17 62.52
CA SER A 323 -1.66 16.78 61.47
C SER A 323 -1.34 15.27 61.31
N THR A 324 -1.29 14.85 60.04
CA THR A 324 -0.28 13.94 59.45
C THR A 324 0.24 12.73 60.24
N SER A 325 -0.18 11.53 59.84
CA SER A 325 0.65 10.32 59.89
C SER A 325 0.36 9.41 58.69
N ARG A 326 1.30 8.52 58.33
CA ARG A 326 1.18 7.64 57.14
C ARG A 326 0.31 6.43 57.42
N GLY A 327 -0.72 6.19 56.60
CA GLY A 327 -1.48 4.94 56.54
C GLY A 327 -1.62 4.45 55.10
N ALA A 328 -1.47 3.14 54.87
CA ALA A 328 -1.64 2.53 53.56
C ALA A 328 -3.10 2.09 53.33
N ILE A 329 -3.57 2.13 52.07
CA ILE A 329 -4.90 1.67 51.65
C ILE A 329 -4.74 0.61 50.55
N PRO A 330 -5.57 -0.45 50.48
CA PRO A 330 -5.31 -1.60 49.61
C PRO A 330 -5.44 -1.32 48.10
N ALA A 331 -4.71 -2.10 47.31
CA ALA A 331 -4.88 -2.14 45.85
C ALA A 331 -6.26 -2.70 45.48
N GLY A 332 -7.11 -1.91 44.82
CA GLY A 332 -8.44 -2.37 44.40
C GLY A 332 -9.38 -1.32 43.79
N ARG A 333 -9.18 -0.02 44.05
CA ARG A 333 -9.98 1.06 43.42
C ARG A 333 -9.13 2.24 42.97
N VAL A 334 -8.70 2.21 41.70
CA VAL A 334 -8.12 3.35 40.98
C VAL A 334 -8.72 3.39 39.58
N PRO A 335 -9.45 4.46 39.18
CA PRO A 335 -9.98 4.58 37.82
C PRO A 335 -8.84 4.80 36.80
N ALA A 336 -8.53 3.79 36.00
CA ALA A 336 -7.57 3.92 34.90
C ALA A 336 -8.23 4.62 33.70
N LEU A 337 -7.88 5.89 33.46
CA LEU A 337 -8.35 6.66 32.31
C LEU A 337 -7.59 6.25 31.03
N PRO A 338 -8.26 5.69 29.99
CA PRO A 338 -7.58 5.28 28.77
C PRO A 338 -7.30 6.47 27.85
N VAL A 339 -6.02 6.89 27.75
CA VAL A 339 -5.59 7.87 26.74
C VAL A 339 -5.58 7.20 25.37
N LYS A 340 -6.67 7.33 24.62
CA LYS A 340 -6.79 6.77 23.26
C LYS A 340 -5.81 7.45 22.29
N ASN A 341 -5.01 6.62 21.60
CA ASN A 341 -4.28 6.87 20.36
C ASN A 341 -3.76 8.30 20.10
N LEU A 342 -2.52 8.57 20.52
CA LEU A 342 -1.75 9.74 20.12
C LEU A 342 -0.41 9.34 19.47
N SER A 343 -0.37 9.30 18.14
CA SER A 343 0.86 9.12 17.34
C SER A 343 1.33 10.44 16.71
N GLY A 344 1.37 11.51 17.51
CA GLY A 344 1.86 12.84 17.11
C GLY A 344 2.86 13.38 18.13
N SER A 345 4.04 13.81 17.69
CA SER A 345 5.13 14.22 18.58
C SER A 345 5.08 15.72 18.92
N GLY A 346 4.22 16.11 19.86
CA GLY A 346 4.21 17.44 20.48
C GLY A 346 4.71 17.38 21.94
N SER A 347 5.60 18.28 22.33
CA SER A 347 6.15 18.36 23.70
C SER A 347 5.13 18.79 24.77
N LEU A 348 4.01 19.41 24.35
CA LEU A 348 3.00 19.98 25.23
C LEU A 348 2.06 18.93 25.87
N HIS A 349 1.75 17.83 25.19
CA HIS A 349 0.80 16.84 25.72
C HIS A 349 1.34 15.90 26.82
N PRO A 350 2.63 15.50 26.85
CA PRO A 350 3.23 14.87 28.02
C PRO A 350 3.18 15.79 29.25
N ALA A 351 3.38 17.09 29.05
CA ALA A 351 3.22 18.09 30.11
C ALA A 351 1.75 18.23 30.55
N LEU A 352 0.78 18.25 29.61
CA LEU A 352 -0.65 18.31 29.96
C LEU A 352 -1.12 17.07 30.73
N ALA A 353 -0.80 15.87 30.26
CA ALA A 353 -1.12 14.62 30.97
C ALA A 353 -0.38 14.52 32.32
N GLY A 354 0.85 15.03 32.38
CA GLY A 354 1.60 15.21 33.62
C GLY A 354 0.90 16.18 34.60
N MET A 355 0.42 17.34 34.13
CA MET A 355 -0.32 18.31 34.93
C MET A 355 -1.67 17.75 35.41
N THR A 356 -2.44 17.07 34.56
CA THR A 356 -3.66 16.36 35.00
C THR A 356 -3.33 15.29 36.05
N GLY A 357 -2.24 14.53 35.86
CA GLY A 357 -1.76 13.57 36.86
C GLY A 357 -1.35 14.23 38.18
N ILE A 358 -0.62 15.34 38.13
CA ILE A 358 -0.18 16.11 39.30
C ILE A 358 -1.37 16.72 40.05
N LEU A 359 -2.37 17.27 39.34
CA LEU A 359 -3.60 17.82 39.94
C LEU A 359 -4.44 16.72 40.60
N MET A 360 -4.57 15.55 39.97
CA MET A 360 -5.26 14.39 40.54
C MET A 360 -4.52 13.83 41.78
N CYS A 361 -3.18 13.74 41.72
CA CYS A 361 -2.36 13.38 42.89
C CYS A 361 -2.44 14.42 44.02
N ALA A 362 -2.51 15.71 43.70
CA ALA A 362 -2.71 16.79 44.68
C ALA A 362 -4.10 16.74 45.34
N ALA A 363 -5.10 16.21 44.64
CA ALA A 363 -6.42 15.86 45.18
C ALA A 363 -6.44 14.51 45.93
N GLY A 364 -5.29 13.85 46.13
CA GLY A 364 -5.17 12.57 46.85
C GLY A 364 -5.61 11.33 46.06
N LEU A 365 -5.88 11.45 44.76
CA LEU A 365 -6.24 10.31 43.91
C LEU A 365 -4.98 9.62 43.37
N PRO A 366 -4.85 8.28 43.47
CA PRO A 366 -3.72 7.57 42.86
C PRO A 366 -3.77 7.67 41.33
N VAL A 367 -2.64 7.94 40.68
CA VAL A 367 -2.54 8.00 39.21
C VAL A 367 -1.39 7.13 38.71
N CYS A 368 -1.71 6.15 37.86
CA CYS A 368 -0.71 5.34 37.15
C CYS A 368 -0.62 5.78 35.68
N LEU A 369 0.33 6.66 35.38
CA LEU A 369 0.64 7.05 33.99
C LEU A 369 1.37 5.90 33.28
N THR A 370 0.63 5.07 32.55
CA THR A 370 1.20 4.00 31.72
C THR A 370 1.49 4.51 30.31
N ARG A 371 2.64 4.12 29.75
CA ARG A 371 3.03 4.47 28.39
C ARG A 371 2.24 3.62 27.40
N ALA A 372 1.57 4.25 26.43
CA ALA A 372 0.93 3.55 25.33
C ALA A 372 1.94 2.57 24.67
N PRO A 373 1.59 1.28 24.49
CA PRO A 373 2.48 0.30 23.88
C PRO A 373 2.94 0.75 22.48
N LYS A 374 4.22 0.56 22.16
CA LYS A 374 4.69 0.74 20.78
C LYS A 374 4.03 -0.32 19.88
N PRO A 375 3.56 0.02 18.67
CA PRO A 375 3.11 -0.96 17.69
C PRO A 375 4.17 -2.04 17.43
N ILE A 376 3.82 -3.30 17.64
CA ILE A 376 4.71 -4.45 17.45
C ILE A 376 4.49 -4.95 16.01
N LEU A 377 4.90 -4.15 15.03
CA LEU A 377 4.66 -4.44 13.61
C LEU A 377 5.32 -5.76 13.16
N HIS A 378 6.44 -6.10 13.78
CA HIS A 378 7.21 -7.34 13.55
C HIS A 378 7.35 -8.11 14.87
N PRO A 379 7.43 -9.46 14.84
CA PRO A 379 7.75 -10.23 16.03
C PRO A 379 9.12 -9.84 16.60
N PRO A 380 9.38 -10.13 17.89
CA PRO A 380 10.72 -10.04 18.46
C PRO A 380 11.78 -10.82 17.64
N PRO A 381 13.07 -10.48 17.77
CA PRO A 381 14.14 -11.21 17.08
C PRO A 381 14.12 -12.71 17.43
N VAL A 382 14.12 -13.57 16.41
CA VAL A 382 14.06 -15.03 16.53
C VAL A 382 15.34 -15.63 15.96
N ASN A 383 16.03 -16.50 16.70
CA ASN A 383 17.24 -17.16 16.19
C ASN A 383 16.87 -18.27 15.21
N LYS A 384 17.81 -18.63 14.33
CA LYS A 384 17.61 -19.73 13.35
C LYS A 384 17.39 -21.09 14.02
N SER A 385 17.92 -21.29 15.23
CA SER A 385 17.69 -22.46 16.09
C SER A 385 16.25 -22.63 16.54
N ASP A 386 15.51 -21.52 16.65
CA ASP A 386 14.21 -21.48 17.33
C ASP A 386 13.06 -21.68 16.33
N LEU A 387 13.38 -21.70 15.02
CA LEU A 387 12.45 -21.90 13.93
C LEU A 387 12.12 -23.40 13.80
N LYS A 388 10.86 -23.78 14.02
CA LYS A 388 10.43 -25.19 13.93
C LYS A 388 9.57 -25.43 12.68
N PRO A 389 9.63 -26.62 12.05
CA PRO A 389 8.71 -26.97 10.96
C PRO A 389 7.27 -26.99 11.46
N VAL A 390 6.31 -26.63 10.60
CA VAL A 390 4.89 -26.62 10.97
C VAL A 390 4.35 -28.05 11.02
N GLN A 391 3.66 -28.40 12.11
CA GLN A 391 3.14 -29.75 12.32
C GLN A 391 2.11 -30.14 11.24
N GLY A 392 2.22 -31.36 10.72
CA GLY A 392 1.27 -31.92 9.75
C GLY A 392 1.28 -31.27 8.36
N VAL A 393 2.35 -30.54 8.01
CA VAL A 393 2.54 -29.90 6.69
C VAL A 393 3.88 -30.35 6.10
N ASN A 394 3.85 -30.90 4.88
CA ASN A 394 5.02 -31.51 4.25
C ASN A 394 5.94 -30.47 3.60
N GLY A 395 7.15 -30.35 4.12
CA GLY A 395 8.18 -29.41 3.68
C GLY A 395 8.20 -28.10 4.46
N ILE A 396 9.14 -27.23 4.09
CA ILE A 396 9.36 -25.90 4.70
C ILE A 396 9.27 -24.79 3.63
N ARG A 397 9.22 -25.18 2.34
CA ARG A 397 9.29 -24.28 1.19
C ARG A 397 8.60 -24.82 -0.07
N ARG A 398 7.89 -23.95 -0.77
CA ARG A 398 7.50 -24.11 -2.19
C ARG A 398 8.30 -23.14 -3.09
N LYS A 399 8.47 -23.50 -4.37
CA LYS A 399 9.06 -22.66 -5.43
C LYS A 399 8.25 -22.81 -6.70
N THR A 400 7.73 -21.71 -7.25
CA THR A 400 7.04 -21.72 -8.55
C THR A 400 8.04 -21.54 -9.68
N ASN A 401 8.26 -22.61 -10.47
CA ASN A 401 9.16 -22.58 -11.62
C ASN A 401 8.41 -22.22 -12.92
N LYS A 402 9.10 -21.51 -13.84
CA LYS A 402 8.56 -21.04 -15.13
C LYS A 402 7.97 -22.14 -16.05
N LYS A 403 8.22 -23.43 -15.77
CA LYS A 403 7.64 -24.57 -16.49
C LYS A 403 6.15 -24.82 -16.23
N HIS A 404 5.53 -24.23 -15.20
CA HIS A 404 4.13 -24.48 -14.84
C HIS A 404 3.10 -23.69 -15.68
N LEU A 405 3.53 -23.01 -16.75
CA LEU A 405 2.64 -22.34 -17.70
C LEU A 405 1.92 -23.39 -18.57
N ARG A 406 0.82 -23.95 -18.05
CA ARG A 406 -0.04 -24.92 -18.77
C ARG A 406 -0.48 -24.30 -20.11
N LYS A 407 -0.28 -25.03 -21.21
CA LYS A 407 -0.69 -24.59 -22.55
C LYS A 407 -2.21 -24.36 -22.56
N GLY A 408 -2.63 -23.17 -23.00
CA GLY A 408 -4.04 -22.77 -22.99
C GLY A 408 -4.93 -23.77 -23.72
N LYS A 409 -6.02 -24.18 -23.07
CA LYS A 409 -7.02 -25.09 -23.64
C LYS A 409 -7.93 -24.31 -24.60
N ASN A 410 -8.39 -24.97 -25.67
CA ASN A 410 -9.33 -24.39 -26.63
C ASN A 410 -10.58 -23.82 -25.89
N PRO A 411 -10.91 -22.52 -26.05
CA PRO A 411 -12.07 -21.88 -25.42
C PRO A 411 -13.38 -22.66 -25.57
N GLU A 412 -13.66 -23.16 -26.77
CA GLU A 412 -14.90 -23.92 -27.02
C GLU A 412 -14.94 -25.23 -26.21
N ASP A 413 -13.84 -25.98 -26.15
CA ASP A 413 -13.77 -27.28 -25.45
C ASP A 413 -13.77 -27.14 -23.93
N VAL A 414 -13.49 -25.95 -23.39
CA VAL A 414 -13.62 -25.65 -21.97
C VAL A 414 -15.07 -25.29 -21.64
N VAL A 415 -15.70 -24.42 -22.43
CA VAL A 415 -17.11 -24.06 -22.22
C VAL A 415 -18.03 -25.26 -22.45
N ARG A 416 -17.87 -26.01 -23.55
CA ARG A 416 -18.66 -27.22 -23.87
C ARG A 416 -18.52 -28.35 -22.85
N ARG A 417 -17.42 -28.38 -22.07
CA ARG A 417 -17.18 -29.38 -21.01
C ARG A 417 -17.98 -29.12 -19.74
N TYR A 418 -18.32 -27.86 -19.47
CA TYR A 418 -19.01 -27.44 -18.25
C TYR A 418 -20.45 -26.97 -18.52
N THR A 419 -20.92 -27.03 -19.78
CA THR A 419 -22.27 -26.64 -20.20
C THR A 419 -23.05 -27.80 -20.81
N GLU A 420 -24.28 -27.97 -20.35
CA GLU A 420 -25.29 -28.83 -20.98
C GLU A 420 -26.07 -27.99 -22.00
N LYS A 421 -26.20 -28.47 -23.24
CA LYS A 421 -26.96 -27.74 -24.28
C LYS A 421 -28.47 -27.86 -24.03
N ILE A 422 -29.17 -26.73 -23.97
CA ILE A 422 -30.63 -26.72 -23.84
C ILE A 422 -31.26 -26.66 -25.24
N LYS A 423 -32.34 -27.43 -25.46
CA LYS A 423 -33.09 -27.43 -26.75
C LYS A 423 -34.13 -26.32 -26.86
N VAL A 424 -34.66 -25.87 -25.72
CA VAL A 424 -35.65 -24.79 -25.60
C VAL A 424 -35.08 -23.81 -24.58
N ALA A 425 -34.74 -22.60 -25.01
CA ALA A 425 -34.26 -21.57 -24.11
C ALA A 425 -35.41 -21.03 -23.24
N PRO A 426 -35.18 -20.68 -21.96
CA PRO A 426 -36.16 -19.96 -21.15
C PRO A 426 -36.31 -18.52 -21.66
N ASP A 427 -37.46 -17.90 -21.42
CA ASP A 427 -37.67 -16.46 -21.67
C ASP A 427 -37.07 -15.61 -20.53
N GLU A 428 -35.75 -15.72 -20.38
CA GLU A 428 -34.92 -15.04 -19.40
C GLU A 428 -33.75 -14.33 -20.10
N ASP A 429 -33.19 -13.27 -19.49
CA ASP A 429 -32.07 -12.51 -20.05
C ASP A 429 -30.70 -13.15 -19.75
N CYS A 430 -29.84 -13.22 -20.76
CA CYS A 430 -28.46 -13.66 -20.59
C CYS A 430 -27.64 -12.55 -19.93
N THR A 431 -27.34 -12.67 -18.63
CA THR A 431 -26.66 -11.64 -17.81
C THR A 431 -25.20 -11.32 -18.21
N ILE A 432 -24.72 -11.80 -19.37
CA ILE A 432 -23.42 -11.47 -19.97
C ILE A 432 -23.56 -10.46 -21.12
N CYS A 433 -24.65 -10.53 -21.89
CA CYS A 433 -24.92 -9.59 -23.01
C CYS A 433 -26.19 -8.74 -22.81
N MET A 434 -27.03 -9.07 -21.82
CA MET A 434 -28.35 -8.46 -21.56
C MET A 434 -29.37 -8.63 -22.69
N GLU A 435 -29.14 -9.58 -23.60
CA GLU A 435 -30.10 -10.04 -24.59
C GLU A 435 -30.84 -11.29 -24.09
N ARG A 436 -32.08 -11.51 -24.54
CA ARG A 436 -32.85 -12.70 -24.17
C ARG A 436 -32.17 -13.99 -24.63
N LEU A 437 -32.33 -15.05 -23.84
CA LEU A 437 -31.82 -16.39 -24.18
C LEU A 437 -32.56 -17.01 -25.38
N ILE A 438 -33.77 -16.55 -25.70
CA ILE A 438 -34.51 -16.94 -26.92
C ILE A 438 -34.02 -16.23 -28.21
N THR A 439 -33.18 -15.20 -28.11
CA THR A 439 -32.62 -14.45 -29.24
C THR A 439 -31.12 -14.72 -29.44
N SER A 440 -30.52 -14.25 -30.54
CA SER A 440 -29.07 -14.31 -30.74
C SER A 440 -28.29 -13.65 -29.60
N SER A 441 -27.10 -14.18 -29.33
CA SER A 441 -26.11 -13.56 -28.46
C SER A 441 -25.61 -12.20 -29.01
N GLY A 442 -25.65 -11.14 -28.19
CA GLY A 442 -25.10 -9.82 -28.51
C GLY A 442 -23.57 -9.76 -28.73
N TYR A 443 -22.86 -10.91 -28.70
CA TYR A 443 -21.46 -11.05 -29.12
C TYR A 443 -21.31 -11.58 -30.57
N GLU A 444 -22.40 -11.67 -31.32
CA GLU A 444 -22.40 -11.97 -32.75
C GLU A 444 -21.49 -10.99 -33.53
N GLY A 445 -20.73 -11.50 -34.50
CA GLY A 445 -19.74 -10.73 -35.26
C GLY A 445 -18.44 -10.37 -34.51
N VAL A 446 -18.47 -10.20 -33.18
CA VAL A 446 -17.29 -9.80 -32.36
C VAL A 446 -16.23 -10.89 -32.29
N LEU A 447 -16.63 -12.16 -32.32
CA LEU A 447 -15.72 -13.31 -32.31
C LEU A 447 -15.78 -14.06 -33.65
N SER A 448 -14.63 -14.25 -34.29
CA SER A 448 -14.49 -14.99 -35.55
C SER A 448 -14.63 -16.52 -35.41
N HIS A 449 -15.36 -16.99 -34.40
CA HIS A 449 -15.51 -18.40 -34.05
C HIS A 449 -16.54 -19.08 -34.97
N ARG A 450 -16.08 -19.96 -35.86
CA ARG A 450 -16.94 -20.70 -36.80
C ARG A 450 -17.62 -21.93 -36.19
N GLY A 451 -17.42 -22.22 -34.90
CA GLY A 451 -17.85 -23.47 -34.24
C GLY A 451 -19.15 -23.42 -33.43
N ILE A 452 -19.59 -22.23 -32.99
CA ILE A 452 -20.77 -22.02 -32.14
C ILE A 452 -21.70 -21.01 -32.82
N LYS A 453 -22.97 -21.38 -33.01
CA LYS A 453 -23.98 -20.44 -33.52
C LYS A 453 -24.42 -19.45 -32.43
N PRO A 454 -24.82 -18.20 -32.76
CA PRO A 454 -25.21 -17.18 -31.79
C PRO A 454 -26.39 -17.55 -30.88
N GLU A 455 -27.29 -18.42 -31.34
CA GLU A 455 -28.54 -18.79 -30.66
C GLU A 455 -28.37 -20.02 -29.73
N LEU A 456 -27.17 -20.61 -29.67
CA LEU A 456 -26.94 -21.79 -28.83
C LEU A 456 -26.84 -21.43 -27.35
N VAL A 457 -27.79 -21.91 -26.56
CA VAL A 457 -27.87 -21.74 -25.10
C VAL A 457 -27.34 -22.96 -24.35
N GLY A 458 -26.63 -22.71 -23.26
CA GLY A 458 -26.07 -23.73 -22.37
C GLY A 458 -26.31 -23.46 -20.89
N LYS A 459 -26.57 -24.54 -20.14
CA LYS A 459 -26.76 -24.59 -18.69
C LYS A 459 -25.46 -25.01 -17.99
N LEU A 460 -25.00 -24.27 -16.98
CA LEU A 460 -23.81 -24.67 -16.20
C LEU A 460 -24.15 -25.77 -15.18
N GLY A 461 -23.51 -26.94 -15.29
CA GLY A 461 -23.99 -28.19 -14.66
C GLY A 461 -24.09 -28.23 -13.13
N LYS A 462 -23.23 -27.51 -12.38
CA LYS A 462 -23.26 -27.51 -10.90
C LYS A 462 -24.28 -26.52 -10.31
N CYS A 463 -24.59 -25.44 -11.04
CA CYS A 463 -25.32 -24.28 -10.51
C CYS A 463 -26.54 -23.89 -11.34
N SER A 464 -26.88 -24.66 -12.37
CA SER A 464 -28.06 -24.51 -13.25
C SER A 464 -28.26 -23.18 -13.98
N HIS A 465 -27.39 -22.18 -13.82
CA HIS A 465 -27.48 -20.89 -14.50
C HIS A 465 -27.27 -21.04 -16.03
N VAL A 466 -27.98 -20.23 -16.80
CA VAL A 466 -28.15 -20.39 -18.25
C VAL A 466 -27.60 -19.17 -19.01
N PHE A 467 -26.86 -19.41 -20.09
CA PHE A 467 -26.23 -18.37 -20.91
C PHE A 467 -26.14 -18.79 -22.38
N HIS A 468 -26.01 -17.86 -23.32
CA HIS A 468 -25.52 -18.21 -24.66
C HIS A 468 -24.09 -18.77 -24.56
N LEU A 469 -23.80 -19.84 -25.30
CA LEU A 469 -22.46 -20.44 -25.34
C LEU A 469 -21.41 -19.47 -25.90
N LEU A 470 -21.81 -18.60 -26.84
CA LEU A 470 -20.93 -17.56 -27.39
C LEU A 470 -20.52 -16.54 -26.32
N CYS A 471 -21.46 -16.10 -25.47
CA CYS A 471 -21.19 -15.23 -24.32
C CYS A 471 -20.19 -15.86 -23.33
N LEU A 472 -20.34 -17.15 -23.00
CA LEU A 472 -19.41 -17.85 -22.12
C LEU A 472 -18.01 -18.00 -22.74
N VAL A 473 -17.92 -18.21 -24.06
CA VAL A 473 -16.63 -18.24 -24.78
C VAL A 473 -16.00 -16.85 -24.85
N ALA A 474 -16.77 -15.77 -25.02
CA ALA A 474 -16.29 -14.40 -24.94
C ALA A 474 -15.70 -14.08 -23.55
N MET A 475 -16.45 -14.40 -22.50
CA MET A 475 -16.04 -14.25 -21.10
C MET A 475 -14.74 -15.03 -20.80
N TYR A 476 -14.65 -16.30 -21.23
CA TYR A 476 -13.44 -17.11 -21.05
C TYR A 476 -12.25 -16.58 -21.86
N ASN A 477 -12.47 -16.11 -23.10
CA ASN A 477 -11.43 -15.52 -23.96
C ASN A 477 -10.78 -14.28 -23.32
N ASN A 478 -11.56 -13.47 -22.62
CA ASN A 478 -11.08 -12.27 -21.94
C ASN A 478 -10.38 -12.56 -20.59
N GLY A 479 -10.46 -13.80 -20.09
CA GLY A 479 -9.81 -14.25 -18.87
C GLY A 479 -8.46 -14.98 -19.07
N ASN A 480 -7.98 -15.59 -17.98
CA ASN A 480 -6.67 -16.25 -17.89
C ASN A 480 -6.49 -17.47 -18.81
N LYS A 481 -7.58 -18.05 -19.35
CA LYS A 481 -7.59 -19.22 -20.26
C LYS A 481 -6.87 -20.48 -19.72
N ASP A 482 -6.94 -20.70 -18.41
CA ASP A 482 -6.36 -21.84 -17.69
C ASP A 482 -7.14 -23.17 -17.85
N GLY A 483 -8.38 -23.06 -18.34
CA GLY A 483 -9.33 -24.16 -18.46
C GLY A 483 -10.22 -24.38 -17.24
N SER A 484 -10.29 -23.40 -16.35
CA SER A 484 -11.42 -23.20 -15.44
C SER A 484 -12.49 -22.33 -16.08
N LEU A 485 -13.71 -22.36 -15.54
CA LEU A 485 -14.78 -21.43 -15.89
C LEU A 485 -15.47 -20.99 -14.60
N GLN A 486 -15.70 -19.68 -14.44
CA GLN A 486 -16.42 -19.12 -13.29
C GLN A 486 -17.79 -18.64 -13.75
N CYS A 487 -18.86 -19.06 -13.06
CA CYS A 487 -20.21 -18.59 -13.35
C CYS A 487 -20.31 -17.08 -13.07
N PRO A 488 -20.76 -16.24 -14.02
CA PRO A 488 -20.82 -14.79 -13.80
C PRO A 488 -21.85 -14.42 -12.73
N THR A 489 -22.97 -15.15 -12.63
CA THR A 489 -24.02 -14.91 -11.62
C THR A 489 -23.58 -15.32 -10.22
N CYS A 490 -23.50 -16.63 -9.92
CA CYS A 490 -23.23 -17.14 -8.56
C CYS A 490 -21.75 -17.38 -8.21
N LYS A 491 -20.81 -17.00 -9.08
CA LYS A 491 -19.34 -17.15 -8.92
C LYS A 491 -18.83 -18.59 -8.74
N ALA A 492 -19.68 -19.61 -8.86
CA ALA A 492 -19.28 -21.02 -8.78
C ALA A 492 -18.20 -21.39 -9.83
N ILE A 493 -17.21 -22.17 -9.41
CA ILE A 493 -16.03 -22.54 -10.21
C ILE A 493 -16.15 -23.96 -10.78
N TYR A 494 -15.78 -24.09 -12.06
CA TYR A 494 -15.72 -25.33 -12.83
C TYR A 494 -14.27 -25.58 -13.27
N GLY A 495 -13.79 -26.81 -13.12
CA GLY A 495 -12.38 -27.15 -13.27
C GLY A 495 -11.50 -26.61 -12.13
N GLU A 496 -10.18 -26.71 -12.31
CA GLU A 496 -9.18 -26.17 -11.39
C GLU A 496 -8.82 -24.73 -11.81
N LYS A 497 -9.20 -23.74 -10.99
CA LYS A 497 -8.83 -22.33 -11.16
C LYS A 497 -7.36 -22.12 -10.79
N THR A 498 -6.66 -21.35 -11.62
CA THR A 498 -5.27 -20.93 -11.40
C THR A 498 -5.08 -19.46 -11.73
N GLY A 499 -4.15 -18.82 -11.03
CA GLY A 499 -3.84 -17.41 -11.23
C GLY A 499 -2.55 -17.18 -12.02
N THR A 500 -2.24 -15.91 -12.19
CA THR A 500 -1.10 -15.42 -12.99
C THR A 500 0.12 -15.09 -12.12
N GLN A 501 0.16 -15.51 -10.85
CA GLN A 501 1.29 -15.26 -9.93
C GLN A 501 2.67 -15.51 -10.59
N PRO A 502 3.60 -14.54 -10.53
CA PRO A 502 4.93 -14.72 -11.07
C PRO A 502 5.77 -15.80 -10.35
N PRO A 503 6.85 -16.29 -10.97
CA PRO A 503 7.80 -17.21 -10.33
C PRO A 503 8.40 -16.61 -9.04
N GLY A 504 8.46 -17.40 -7.97
CA GLY A 504 8.96 -16.96 -6.66
C GLY A 504 9.12 -18.11 -5.66
N LYS A 505 9.20 -17.74 -4.38
CA LYS A 505 9.32 -18.67 -3.24
C LYS A 505 8.25 -18.37 -2.18
N MET A 506 7.80 -19.42 -1.51
CA MET A 506 7.04 -19.37 -0.26
C MET A 506 7.78 -20.23 0.76
N GLU A 507 8.18 -19.67 1.89
CA GLU A 507 8.82 -20.36 3.03
C GLU A 507 7.94 -20.22 4.27
N TYR A 508 7.86 -21.24 5.14
CA TYR A 508 7.02 -21.19 6.34
C TYR A 508 7.58 -22.03 7.49
N HIS A 509 7.45 -21.49 8.71
CA HIS A 509 7.95 -22.11 9.95
C HIS A 509 7.28 -21.48 11.18
N ILE A 510 7.34 -22.17 12.32
CA ILE A 510 6.86 -21.68 13.61
C ILE A 510 7.90 -20.75 14.23
N ILE A 511 7.47 -19.64 14.84
CA ILE A 511 8.26 -18.77 15.72
C ILE A 511 7.73 -18.83 17.16
N PRO A 512 8.60 -18.68 18.19
CA PRO A 512 8.25 -18.96 19.60
C PRO A 512 7.50 -17.81 20.30
N HIS A 513 6.58 -17.15 19.60
CA HIS A 513 5.79 -16.02 20.10
C HIS A 513 4.31 -16.22 19.76
N SER A 514 3.42 -15.75 20.62
CA SER A 514 1.97 -15.81 20.44
C SER A 514 1.44 -14.53 19.76
N LEU A 515 0.37 -14.65 18.98
CA LEU A 515 -0.33 -13.50 18.40
C LEU A 515 -1.31 -12.88 19.41
N PRO A 516 -1.61 -11.57 19.33
CA PRO A 516 -2.73 -10.96 20.05
C PRO A 516 -4.04 -11.69 19.75
N GLY A 517 -4.77 -12.08 20.81
CA GLY A 517 -5.99 -12.89 20.70
C GLY A 517 -5.75 -14.41 20.69
N TYR A 518 -4.50 -14.89 20.60
CA TYR A 518 -4.17 -16.32 20.57
C TYR A 518 -3.03 -16.68 21.56
N PRO A 519 -3.19 -16.41 22.87
CA PRO A 519 -2.09 -16.50 23.84
C PRO A 519 -1.47 -17.90 23.96
N GLU A 520 -2.28 -18.95 23.88
CA GLU A 520 -1.88 -20.35 24.08
C GLU A 520 -1.16 -20.97 22.87
N SER A 521 -1.22 -20.34 21.69
CA SER A 521 -0.58 -20.84 20.47
C SER A 521 0.62 -20.01 20.05
N LYS A 522 1.65 -20.68 19.53
CA LYS A 522 2.77 -20.04 18.82
C LYS A 522 2.30 -19.45 17.49
N THR A 523 3.21 -18.85 16.72
CA THR A 523 2.87 -18.24 15.42
C THR A 523 3.54 -18.99 14.28
N ILE A 524 2.77 -19.36 13.26
CA ILE A 524 3.27 -19.72 11.94
C ILE A 524 3.64 -18.43 11.22
N ARG A 525 4.93 -18.23 10.90
CA ARG A 525 5.39 -17.15 10.01
C ARG A 525 5.53 -17.69 8.59
N ILE A 526 4.74 -17.13 7.67
CA ILE A 526 4.88 -17.31 6.23
C ILE A 526 5.78 -16.20 5.69
N VAL A 527 6.61 -16.52 4.70
CA VAL A 527 7.52 -15.59 4.01
C VAL A 527 7.39 -15.81 2.51
N TYR A 528 6.86 -14.82 1.80
CA TYR A 528 6.83 -14.82 0.34
C TYR A 528 8.00 -14.00 -0.22
N ASP A 529 8.62 -14.47 -1.29
CA ASP A 529 9.72 -13.80 -1.99
C ASP A 529 9.53 -13.93 -3.51
N ILE A 530 9.12 -12.82 -4.14
CA ILE A 530 8.90 -12.72 -5.59
C ILE A 530 9.83 -11.64 -6.14
N PRO A 531 10.79 -11.96 -7.02
CA PRO A 531 11.65 -10.98 -7.67
C PRO A 531 10.90 -10.23 -8.78
N ALA A 532 11.38 -9.01 -9.09
CA ALA A 532 10.98 -8.29 -10.30
C ALA A 532 11.41 -9.06 -11.57
N GLY A 533 10.69 -8.88 -12.68
CA GLY A 533 10.91 -9.69 -13.88
C GLY A 533 10.28 -9.16 -15.16
N MET A 534 10.05 -10.07 -16.11
CA MET A 534 9.41 -9.80 -17.41
C MET A 534 8.02 -10.45 -17.45
N GLN A 535 7.04 -9.73 -17.97
CA GLN A 535 5.68 -10.20 -18.13
C GLN A 535 5.56 -11.25 -19.25
N THR A 536 4.77 -12.29 -19.00
CA THR A 536 4.42 -13.39 -19.93
C THR A 536 3.10 -13.10 -20.62
N VAL A 537 2.68 -13.97 -21.54
CA VAL A 537 1.43 -13.85 -22.34
C VAL A 537 0.12 -13.93 -21.54
N GLU A 538 0.20 -14.16 -20.22
CA GLU A 538 -0.93 -14.19 -19.29
C GLU A 538 -1.10 -12.90 -18.47
N HIS A 539 -0.15 -11.96 -18.59
CA HIS A 539 -0.12 -10.71 -17.83
C HIS A 539 -0.63 -9.52 -18.67
N PRO A 540 -1.02 -8.39 -18.05
CA PRO A 540 -1.62 -7.26 -18.75
C PRO A 540 -0.78 -6.67 -19.88
N ASN A 541 0.55 -6.64 -19.74
CA ASN A 541 1.47 -6.08 -20.75
C ASN A 541 2.60 -7.10 -21.08
N PRO A 542 2.33 -8.14 -21.90
CA PRO A 542 3.31 -9.17 -22.22
C PRO A 542 4.61 -8.59 -22.78
N GLY A 543 5.76 -9.09 -22.32
CA GLY A 543 7.09 -8.58 -22.71
C GLY A 543 7.52 -7.28 -22.02
N LYS A 544 6.64 -6.58 -21.28
CA LYS A 544 7.02 -5.45 -20.42
C LYS A 544 7.72 -5.94 -19.15
N LYS A 545 8.51 -5.09 -18.49
CA LYS A 545 9.01 -5.36 -17.13
C LYS A 545 7.88 -5.25 -16.12
N PHE A 546 8.01 -5.94 -14.99
CA PHE A 546 7.19 -5.72 -13.80
C PHE A 546 8.05 -5.51 -12.56
N THR A 547 7.58 -4.71 -11.61
CA THR A 547 8.25 -4.46 -10.33
C THR A 547 7.69 -5.35 -9.22
N ALA A 548 8.45 -5.59 -8.15
CA ALA A 548 7.99 -6.33 -6.99
C ALA A 548 8.37 -5.55 -5.72
N ARG A 549 7.39 -4.90 -5.09
CA ARG A 549 7.59 -4.03 -3.93
C ARG A 549 7.35 -4.76 -2.61
N GLY A 550 8.16 -4.43 -1.60
CA GLY A 550 8.00 -4.93 -0.23
C GLY A 550 8.30 -6.41 -0.02
N PHE A 551 9.03 -7.06 -0.94
CA PHE A 551 9.49 -8.44 -0.75
C PHE A 551 10.85 -8.49 -0.04
N PRO A 552 11.11 -9.46 0.87
CA PRO A 552 10.20 -10.54 1.26
C PRO A 552 9.02 -10.06 2.11
N ARG A 553 7.81 -10.53 1.79
CA ARG A 553 6.58 -10.21 2.54
C ARG A 553 6.39 -11.23 3.65
N HIS A 554 6.31 -10.75 4.89
CA HIS A 554 6.06 -11.59 6.07
C HIS A 554 4.58 -11.59 6.43
N CYS A 555 4.02 -12.76 6.72
CA CYS A 555 2.64 -12.95 7.14
C CYS A 555 2.55 -13.91 8.33
N TYR A 556 1.48 -13.82 9.11
CA TYR A 556 1.35 -14.55 10.38
C TYR A 556 -0.01 -15.27 10.47
N LEU A 557 0.00 -16.48 11.03
CA LEU A 557 -1.17 -17.25 11.46
C LEU A 557 -0.90 -17.84 12.85
N PRO A 558 -1.91 -18.04 13.72
CA PRO A 558 -1.72 -18.79 14.96
C PRO A 558 -1.45 -20.28 14.67
N ASP A 559 -0.56 -20.90 15.43
CA ASP A 559 -0.24 -22.34 15.36
C ASP A 559 -1.28 -23.17 16.13
N ASN A 560 -2.54 -23.01 15.75
CA ASN A 560 -3.66 -23.85 16.15
C ASN A 560 -4.16 -24.66 14.94
N GLU A 561 -5.12 -25.56 15.16
CA GLU A 561 -5.64 -26.43 14.10
C GLU A 561 -6.19 -25.65 12.90
N LYS A 562 -6.96 -24.58 13.16
CA LYS A 562 -7.55 -23.72 12.13
C LYS A 562 -6.48 -22.97 11.33
N GLY A 563 -5.44 -22.45 11.98
CA GLY A 563 -4.31 -21.80 11.32
C GLY A 563 -3.45 -22.78 10.50
N ARG A 564 -3.25 -24.01 10.98
CA ARG A 564 -2.58 -25.09 10.20
C ARG A 564 -3.42 -25.52 8.98
N LYS A 565 -4.75 -25.57 9.11
CA LYS A 565 -5.69 -25.77 7.99
C LYS A 565 -5.61 -24.65 6.95
N VAL A 566 -5.63 -23.38 7.39
CA VAL A 566 -5.43 -22.22 6.50
C VAL A 566 -4.06 -22.28 5.81
N LEU A 567 -2.97 -22.65 6.50
CA LEU A 567 -1.65 -22.79 5.86
C LEU A 567 -1.66 -23.85 4.74
N LYS A 568 -2.30 -25.01 4.92
CA LYS A 568 -2.40 -26.04 3.88
C LYS A 568 -3.10 -25.52 2.62
N LEU A 569 -4.20 -24.78 2.80
CA LEU A 569 -4.95 -24.17 1.70
C LEU A 569 -4.17 -23.01 1.04
N LEU A 570 -3.44 -22.18 1.81
CA LEU A 570 -2.54 -21.15 1.26
C LEU A 570 -1.38 -21.75 0.45
N ILE A 571 -0.83 -22.90 0.85
CA ILE A 571 0.18 -23.63 0.07
C ILE A 571 -0.41 -24.11 -1.26
N MET A 572 -1.63 -24.65 -1.25
CA MET A 572 -2.31 -25.07 -2.48
C MET A 572 -2.65 -23.86 -3.37
N ALA A 573 -3.12 -22.76 -2.81
CA ALA A 573 -3.37 -21.51 -3.54
C ALA A 573 -2.07 -20.94 -4.13
N TRP A 574 -0.94 -21.01 -3.42
CA TRP A 574 0.37 -20.64 -3.94
C TRP A 574 0.82 -21.54 -5.11
N ASP A 575 0.66 -22.85 -4.99
CA ASP A 575 1.01 -23.81 -6.05
C ASP A 575 0.04 -23.70 -7.25
N ARG A 576 -1.23 -23.32 -7.04
CA ARG A 576 -2.23 -22.88 -8.04
C ARG A 576 -2.05 -21.43 -8.53
N ARG A 577 -1.00 -20.71 -8.08
CA ARG A 577 -0.65 -19.34 -8.51
C ARG A 577 -1.69 -18.25 -8.19
N LEU A 578 -2.39 -18.36 -7.06
CA LEU A 578 -3.53 -17.51 -6.68
C LEU A 578 -3.25 -16.44 -5.59
N ILE A 579 -2.08 -16.41 -4.94
CA ILE A 579 -1.82 -15.47 -3.82
C ILE A 579 -1.49 -14.06 -4.31
N PHE A 580 -0.77 -13.94 -5.42
CA PHE A 580 -0.39 -12.66 -6.03
C PHE A 580 -0.74 -12.63 -7.53
N THR A 581 -0.85 -11.42 -8.08
CA THR A 581 -1.00 -11.16 -9.52
C THR A 581 -0.12 -9.98 -9.94
N ILE A 582 -0.03 -9.70 -11.24
CA ILE A 582 0.52 -8.44 -11.76
C ILE A 582 -0.64 -7.52 -12.10
N GLY A 583 -0.62 -6.32 -11.52
CA GLY A 583 -1.66 -5.31 -11.73
C GLY A 583 -1.20 -3.93 -11.26
N THR A 584 -2.16 -3.13 -10.79
CA THR A 584 -1.92 -1.80 -10.21
C THR A 584 -2.04 -1.87 -8.70
N SER A 585 -1.04 -1.34 -7.99
CA SER A 585 -1.06 -1.26 -6.52
C SER A 585 -2.14 -0.29 -6.03
N SER A 586 -3.07 -0.78 -5.21
CA SER A 586 -4.08 0.04 -4.54
C SER A 586 -3.49 1.05 -3.55
N THR A 587 -2.29 0.79 -3.01
CA THR A 587 -1.63 1.65 -2.01
C THR A 587 -0.65 2.66 -2.60
N THR A 588 -0.18 2.48 -3.83
CA THR A 588 0.84 3.36 -4.45
C THR A 588 0.50 3.83 -5.87
N GLY A 589 -0.55 3.31 -6.50
CA GLY A 589 -0.88 3.56 -7.91
C GLY A 589 0.12 2.98 -8.92
N GLU A 590 1.16 2.28 -8.46
CA GLU A 590 2.18 1.69 -9.33
C GLU A 590 1.55 0.55 -10.16
N SER A 591 1.46 0.76 -11.47
CA SER A 591 1.05 -0.25 -12.45
C SER A 591 2.21 -1.19 -12.80
N ASP A 592 1.88 -2.33 -13.41
CA ASP A 592 2.84 -3.39 -13.73
C ASP A 592 3.65 -3.86 -12.50
N THR A 593 3.00 -4.02 -11.35
CA THR A 593 3.63 -4.45 -10.10
C THR A 593 2.97 -5.68 -9.47
N VAL A 594 3.72 -6.39 -8.63
CA VAL A 594 3.22 -7.57 -7.90
C VAL A 594 2.34 -7.15 -6.71
N VAL A 595 1.04 -7.43 -6.85
CA VAL A 595 -0.01 -7.11 -5.89
C VAL A 595 -0.62 -8.38 -5.29
N TRP A 596 -1.29 -8.27 -4.14
CA TRP A 596 -2.11 -9.36 -3.59
C TRP A 596 -3.29 -9.66 -4.52
N ASN A 597 -3.79 -10.90 -4.50
CA ASN A 597 -4.89 -11.35 -5.35
C ASN A 597 -6.00 -12.00 -4.49
N GLU A 598 -6.98 -11.21 -4.07
CA GLU A 598 -8.24 -11.63 -3.42
C GLU A 598 -8.17 -12.53 -2.15
N ILE A 599 -6.98 -12.83 -1.63
CA ILE A 599 -6.75 -13.65 -0.43
C ILE A 599 -5.96 -12.83 0.58
N HIS A 600 -6.62 -12.33 1.62
CA HIS A 600 -6.04 -11.42 2.59
C HIS A 600 -5.03 -12.14 3.50
N HIS A 601 -3.98 -11.40 3.84
CA HIS A 601 -2.89 -11.88 4.69
C HIS A 601 -2.64 -10.88 5.81
N LYS A 602 -2.49 -11.37 7.04
CA LYS A 602 -2.09 -10.54 8.19
C LYS A 602 -0.57 -10.33 8.19
N THR A 603 -0.14 -9.12 7.87
CA THR A 603 1.26 -8.69 7.70
C THR A 603 1.81 -7.92 8.91
N GLU A 604 0.95 -7.50 9.84
CA GLU A 604 1.31 -6.85 11.11
C GLU A 604 1.18 -7.87 12.25
N PHE A 605 2.22 -8.02 13.09
CA PHE A 605 2.30 -9.14 14.04
C PHE A 605 1.51 -8.92 15.35
N GLY A 606 1.90 -7.90 16.12
CA GLY A 606 1.49 -7.70 17.51
C GLY A 606 0.58 -6.49 17.73
N SER A 607 0.02 -5.94 16.66
CA SER A 607 -0.99 -4.87 16.67
C SER A 607 -1.80 -4.93 15.36
N ASN A 608 -2.83 -4.08 15.23
CA ASN A 608 -3.72 -4.03 14.06
C ASN A 608 -3.97 -2.58 13.60
N LEU A 609 -2.96 -1.70 13.63
CA LEU A 609 -3.13 -0.30 13.24
C LEU A 609 -3.27 -0.12 11.72
N THR A 610 -2.78 -1.08 10.94
CA THR A 610 -2.92 -1.08 9.47
C THR A 610 -4.21 -1.75 8.98
N GLY A 611 -5.04 -2.32 9.86
CA GLY A 611 -6.13 -3.25 9.51
C GLY A 611 -5.66 -4.66 9.08
N HIS A 612 -4.38 -4.80 8.74
CA HIS A 612 -3.75 -6.04 8.30
C HIS A 612 -3.01 -6.76 9.44
N GLY A 613 -3.48 -6.64 10.68
CA GLY A 613 -2.87 -7.25 11.87
C GLY A 613 -3.84 -7.89 12.86
N TYR A 614 -3.37 -8.08 14.09
CA TYR A 614 -4.04 -8.80 15.18
C TYR A 614 -4.22 -7.92 16.44
N PRO A 615 -5.26 -8.13 17.26
CA PRO A 615 -6.24 -9.21 17.19
C PRO A 615 -7.27 -9.00 16.09
N ASP A 616 -7.73 -10.12 15.53
CA ASP A 616 -8.86 -10.21 14.61
C ASP A 616 -9.46 -11.61 14.75
N PRO A 617 -10.64 -11.77 15.37
CA PRO A 617 -11.24 -13.08 15.61
C PRO A 617 -11.83 -13.71 14.33
N ASN A 618 -12.22 -12.88 13.35
CA ASN A 618 -12.97 -13.32 12.17
C ASN A 618 -12.04 -13.66 11.00
N TYR A 619 -10.81 -13.15 10.99
CA TYR A 619 -9.85 -13.33 9.89
C TYR A 619 -9.69 -14.79 9.42
N LEU A 620 -9.66 -15.77 10.34
CA LEU A 620 -9.50 -17.18 9.96
C LEU A 620 -10.73 -17.77 9.25
N ASP A 621 -11.92 -17.20 9.42
CA ASP A 621 -13.13 -17.59 8.67
C ASP A 621 -13.25 -16.82 7.35
N ASN A 622 -12.89 -15.53 7.38
CA ASN A 622 -12.85 -14.68 6.18
C ASN A 622 -11.87 -15.26 5.15
N VAL A 623 -10.63 -15.60 5.54
CA VAL A 623 -9.63 -16.15 4.61
C VAL A 623 -9.99 -17.56 4.10
N LEU A 624 -10.70 -18.38 4.90
CA LEU A 624 -11.26 -19.65 4.42
C LEU A 624 -12.37 -19.42 3.38
N THR A 625 -13.18 -18.39 3.55
CA THR A 625 -14.23 -17.99 2.61
C THR A 625 -13.62 -17.45 1.31
N GLU A 626 -12.58 -16.63 1.40
CA GLU A 626 -11.80 -16.13 0.25
C GLU A 626 -11.14 -17.27 -0.53
N LEU A 627 -10.48 -18.21 0.16
CA LEU A 627 -9.88 -19.40 -0.44
C LEU A 627 -10.93 -20.26 -1.16
N SER A 628 -12.09 -20.49 -0.53
CA SER A 628 -13.22 -21.18 -1.15
C SER A 628 -13.75 -20.45 -2.40
N ALA A 629 -13.86 -19.11 -2.35
CA ALA A 629 -14.24 -18.29 -3.49
C ALA A 629 -13.22 -18.28 -4.66
N GLN A 630 -11.96 -18.68 -4.40
CA GLN A 630 -10.95 -18.95 -5.42
C GLN A 630 -10.87 -20.43 -5.85
N GLY A 631 -11.74 -21.31 -5.31
CA GLY A 631 -11.77 -22.74 -5.64
C GLY A 631 -10.71 -23.55 -4.89
N VAL A 632 -10.39 -23.15 -3.65
CA VAL A 632 -9.38 -23.78 -2.78
C VAL A 632 -10.04 -24.17 -1.44
N GLY A 633 -10.84 -25.23 -1.46
CA GLY A 633 -11.46 -25.80 -0.26
C GLY A 633 -10.81 -27.11 0.21
N GLU A 634 -11.37 -27.71 1.26
CA GLU A 634 -10.84 -28.95 1.85
C GLU A 634 -11.08 -30.19 1.00
N GLU A 635 -12.08 -30.16 0.12
CA GLU A 635 -12.28 -31.18 -0.91
C GLU A 635 -11.07 -31.30 -1.85
N SER A 636 -10.31 -30.22 -2.04
CA SER A 636 -9.06 -30.21 -2.79
C SER A 636 -7.83 -30.71 -2.00
N LEU A 637 -7.96 -31.02 -0.70
CA LEU A 637 -6.85 -31.49 0.16
C LEU A 637 -6.74 -33.03 0.26
N LYS A 638 -7.52 -33.78 -0.53
CA LYS A 638 -7.64 -35.25 -0.43
C LYS A 638 -6.81 -36.06 -1.44
N ASP A 639 -6.09 -35.38 -2.35
CA ASP A 639 -5.23 -35.94 -3.39
C ASP A 639 -3.73 -35.70 -3.09
#